data_AF-A0AAJ6X8Y9-F1
#
_entry.id   AF-A0AAJ6X8Y9-F1
#
_cell.length_a   1.000
_cell.length_b   1.000
_cell.length_c   1.000
_cell.angle_alpha   90.00
_cell.angle_beta   90.00
_cell.angle_gamma   90.00
#
_symmetry.space_group_name_H-M   'P 1'
#
loop_
_entity.id
_entity.type
_entity.pdbx_description
1 polymer ?
#
loop_
_entity_poly.entity_id
_entity_poly.type
_entity_poly.pdbx_seq_one_letter_code
_entity_poly.pdbx_strand_id
1 'polypeptide(L)'
;MMMKRMGAWMLLALLTLVGEWHGRCYGCWEEERIGLLEIKALDGFYLGDWVDSSNCCEWYGIECDNTTRRVIQLSLFGRRDFRLGDWVLNASLFLPFKELQSLDLGSNGLVGCLENEGFEVLSSKLRELDLSYNRFNKSILSCFNGNLSTLKSLDLSDNGLTAGSGSFYGLKVLSSRLKKLENLDLGWNEYNDGIFPSLTGFSSLKSLYLSYNELTGSGFKVLSSRLKKLENLHLGGNQYNDSIFSSLTEFSSLKSLDLSYNQLTGSINSWCELKNLKQLDLSRNNLGGSLPDCLGNLSSLQLLDVSKNQFTGNIAFGPLTNLTSLEFLSLSNNFFEVPISMKPFMNHSSLKFFCNENNKLVTEPAVFEHLIPKFQLVFFSVSKTTEALNVQIPNFLYYQYHLRFLDLSHNNITGMFPSWLLNNNTRLEQLYLSGNSFVGTLQLQEHPYPKMTELDISNNNMTGQIPKDICLIFPNLESLRMAKNGFTGCIPSCLGNISSLSLLDLSNNQLSTVTLELLTLQYLKLSNNNLGGQIPTSVFNSSVSEYLYLGDNNFWGQISYFPLNGWKSWIVVDLSNNQFSGMLPRGFVNSTNLEAIDLSKNHFKGPIPRDFCKLDQVQYLILSDNNLSGYIPSCFSPPSIIHMHLSKNRLSGPLTYGFYNSSSLVTMDLRDNNFTGSIPNWIGNLSSLSVLLMKANHFDGELPVQLCLLEQLSILDVSQNQLSGPLPSCLGNLTFKESSQKALVNLGVLLLPRSIEKAYYETMGPPVVASMYTLLKGYWPNFTEEVVEFTTKNMYYGYKGKILSYMSGFDLSNNNFVGAIPPEFGNLSEILSLNLSHNNLTGSIPATFSNLKRIESLDLSYNNLNGVIPPQLTEITTLEVFSVAHNNLSGKTPERKYQFGTFNESCYEGNPFLCGPPLRNKCCEEAVPSQPVPNDEQGDDGFIDMEFFYISFGVCYTVVVMTIAAVLYINPYWRRRWLYFIEDCIDTCYYFVVASFRKFPQL
;
A
#
# COMPACT_ATOMS: atom_id res chain seq x y z
N MET A 1 -30.57 40.57 -77.32
CA MET A 1 -29.46 39.62 -77.07
C MET A 1 -28.97 39.60 -75.61
N MET A 2 -29.25 40.65 -74.82
CA MET A 2 -28.85 40.75 -73.40
C MET A 2 -29.78 39.99 -72.42
N MET A 3 -31.10 39.92 -72.71
CA MET A 3 -32.07 39.18 -71.86
C MET A 3 -31.96 37.65 -71.91
N LYS A 4 -31.48 37.05 -73.01
CA LYS A 4 -31.24 35.59 -73.08
C LYS A 4 -29.98 35.15 -72.32
N ARG A 5 -29.01 36.05 -72.10
CA ARG A 5 -27.80 35.77 -71.31
C ARG A 5 -28.07 35.92 -69.80
N MET A 6 -28.88 36.88 -69.36
CA MET A 6 -29.27 37.00 -67.94
C MET A 6 -30.09 35.81 -67.42
N GLY A 7 -30.97 35.22 -68.25
CA GLY A 7 -31.70 34.01 -67.87
C GLY A 7 -30.80 32.79 -67.65
N ALA A 8 -29.74 32.64 -68.46
CA ALA A 8 -28.76 31.56 -68.30
C ALA A 8 -27.87 31.76 -67.06
N TRP A 9 -27.47 33.00 -66.76
CA TRP A 9 -26.71 33.32 -65.54
C TRP A 9 -27.55 33.21 -64.27
N MET A 10 -28.84 33.56 -64.30
CA MET A 10 -29.74 33.33 -63.16
C MET A 10 -30.05 31.85 -62.96
N LEU A 11 -30.18 31.06 -64.02
CA LEU A 11 -30.36 29.60 -63.90
C LEU A 11 -29.08 28.93 -63.39
N LEU A 12 -27.89 29.37 -63.82
CA LEU A 12 -26.62 28.89 -63.29
C LEU A 12 -26.41 29.32 -61.83
N ALA A 13 -26.78 30.56 -61.48
CA ALA A 13 -26.74 31.06 -60.10
C ALA A 13 -27.76 30.36 -59.19
N LEU A 14 -28.95 30.03 -59.69
CA LEU A 14 -29.94 29.21 -58.98
C LEU A 14 -29.51 27.75 -58.89
N LEU A 15 -28.83 27.18 -59.89
CA LEU A 15 -28.28 25.83 -59.82
C LEU A 15 -27.03 25.75 -58.93
N THR A 16 -26.24 26.81 -58.80
CA THR A 16 -25.16 26.91 -57.80
C THR A 16 -25.71 27.21 -56.41
N LEU A 17 -26.77 28.01 -56.26
CA LEU A 17 -27.43 28.26 -54.96
C LEU A 17 -28.26 27.06 -54.47
N VAL A 18 -28.88 26.30 -55.38
CA VAL A 18 -29.56 25.02 -55.07
C VAL A 18 -28.54 23.89 -54.89
N GLY A 19 -27.43 23.91 -55.62
CA GLY A 19 -26.27 23.05 -55.37
C GLY A 19 -25.58 23.33 -54.03
N GLU A 20 -25.60 24.58 -53.56
CA GLU A 20 -25.12 25.01 -52.24
C GLU A 20 -26.15 24.77 -51.12
N TRP A 21 -27.44 24.59 -51.43
CA TRP A 21 -28.49 24.22 -50.47
C TRP A 21 -28.69 22.71 -50.32
N HIS A 22 -28.20 21.89 -51.24
CA HIS A 22 -28.08 20.42 -51.05
C HIS A 22 -26.66 19.98 -50.68
N GLY A 23 -25.74 20.93 -50.51
CA GLY A 23 -24.35 20.71 -50.07
C GLY A 23 -24.10 20.89 -48.57
N ARG A 24 -25.14 20.84 -47.72
CA ARG A 24 -25.00 20.93 -46.24
C ARG A 24 -25.54 19.67 -45.56
N CYS A 25 -24.85 18.55 -45.71
CA CYS A 25 -24.92 17.43 -44.76
C CYS A 25 -23.54 17.24 -44.16
N TYR A 26 -23.24 17.99 -43.09
CA TYR A 26 -22.06 17.75 -42.26
C TYR A 26 -22.44 16.62 -41.28
N GLY A 27 -22.33 15.36 -41.73
CA GLY A 27 -22.84 14.21 -40.99
C GLY A 27 -22.59 12.87 -41.70
N CYS A 28 -22.65 11.78 -40.94
CA CYS A 28 -22.92 10.44 -41.46
C CYS A 28 -24.27 10.40 -42.20
N TRP A 29 -24.53 9.33 -42.97
CA TRP A 29 -25.76 9.21 -43.75
C TRP A 29 -27.01 9.27 -42.86
N GLU A 30 -28.10 9.89 -43.34
CA GLU A 30 -29.31 10.09 -42.53
C GLU A 30 -29.90 8.77 -41.99
N GLU A 31 -29.83 7.69 -42.78
CA GLU A 31 -30.24 6.34 -42.32
C GLU A 31 -29.40 5.84 -41.12
N GLU A 32 -28.08 6.09 -41.13
CA GLU A 32 -27.16 5.70 -40.05
C GLU A 32 -27.30 6.64 -38.85
N ARG A 33 -27.52 7.93 -39.09
CA ARG A 33 -27.77 8.94 -38.05
C ARG A 33 -29.03 8.60 -37.24
N ILE A 34 -30.12 8.23 -37.91
CA ILE A 34 -31.36 7.78 -37.26
C ILE A 34 -31.08 6.51 -36.44
N GLY A 35 -30.37 5.53 -36.98
CA GLY A 35 -29.98 4.32 -36.24
C GLY A 35 -29.16 4.61 -34.97
N LEU A 36 -28.23 5.57 -35.02
CA LEU A 36 -27.48 6.01 -33.82
C LEU A 36 -28.40 6.66 -32.78
N LEU A 37 -29.35 7.48 -33.21
CA LEU A 37 -30.30 8.12 -32.29
C LEU A 37 -31.28 7.12 -31.68
N GLU A 38 -31.63 6.04 -32.38
CA GLU A 38 -32.39 4.92 -31.82
C GLU A 38 -31.59 4.19 -30.72
N ILE A 39 -30.29 3.97 -30.92
CA ILE A 39 -29.41 3.40 -29.88
C ILE A 39 -29.33 4.35 -28.68
N LYS A 40 -29.22 5.66 -28.91
CA LYS A 40 -29.23 6.67 -27.83
C LYS A 40 -30.53 6.65 -27.01
N ALA A 41 -31.66 6.35 -27.66
CA ALA A 41 -32.96 6.29 -27.01
C ALA A 41 -33.15 5.03 -26.13
N LEU A 42 -32.22 4.07 -26.16
CA LEU A 42 -32.25 2.91 -25.27
C LEU A 42 -31.97 3.33 -23.83
N ASP A 43 -32.73 2.76 -22.89
CA ASP A 43 -32.56 3.05 -21.47
C ASP A 43 -31.16 2.67 -20.98
N GLY A 44 -30.52 3.63 -20.29
CA GLY A 44 -29.28 3.39 -19.55
C GLY A 44 -27.99 3.77 -20.24
N PHE A 45 -28.01 4.18 -21.51
CA PHE A 45 -26.81 4.61 -22.23
C PHE A 45 -26.46 6.08 -21.97
N TYR A 46 -25.24 6.33 -21.50
CA TYR A 46 -24.68 7.67 -21.27
C TYR A 46 -23.98 8.21 -22.52
N LEU A 47 -24.77 8.64 -23.49
CA LEU A 47 -24.33 9.19 -24.78
C LEU A 47 -24.69 10.68 -24.89
N GLY A 48 -24.23 11.47 -23.91
CA GLY A 48 -24.56 12.89 -23.79
C GLY A 48 -24.01 13.76 -24.93
N ASP A 49 -22.95 13.30 -25.59
CA ASP A 49 -22.26 13.94 -26.70
C ASP A 49 -22.94 13.72 -28.06
N TRP A 50 -23.87 12.76 -28.17
CA TRP A 50 -24.58 12.47 -29.42
C TRP A 50 -25.74 13.45 -29.63
N VAL A 51 -25.47 14.64 -30.16
CA VAL A 51 -26.46 15.71 -30.30
C VAL A 51 -27.08 15.73 -31.69
N ASP A 52 -28.41 15.70 -31.78
CA ASP A 52 -29.19 15.62 -33.02
C ASP A 52 -28.82 16.70 -34.07
N SER A 53 -28.41 17.89 -33.63
CA SER A 53 -28.02 19.00 -34.52
C SER A 53 -26.55 18.98 -34.99
N SER A 54 -25.77 17.95 -34.64
CA SER A 54 -24.31 17.89 -34.86
C SER A 54 -23.89 16.75 -35.80
N ASN A 55 -22.64 16.80 -36.26
CA ASN A 55 -22.05 15.81 -37.15
C ASN A 55 -21.81 14.49 -36.40
N CYS A 56 -22.56 13.43 -36.74
CA CYS A 56 -22.40 12.11 -36.10
C CYS A 56 -21.02 11.47 -36.26
N CYS A 57 -20.23 11.85 -37.26
CA CYS A 57 -18.85 11.35 -37.42
C CYS A 57 -17.86 11.99 -36.42
N GLU A 58 -18.30 12.98 -35.65
CA GLU A 58 -17.51 13.61 -34.57
C GLU A 58 -17.94 13.12 -33.18
N TRP A 59 -18.96 12.26 -33.12
CA TRP A 59 -19.44 11.70 -31.86
C TRP A 59 -18.43 10.70 -31.30
N TYR A 60 -18.30 10.67 -29.96
CA TYR A 60 -17.41 9.73 -29.33
C TYR A 60 -17.86 8.29 -29.65
N GLY A 61 -16.89 7.46 -30.02
CA GLY A 61 -17.12 6.06 -30.37
C GLY A 61 -17.56 5.83 -31.82
N ILE A 62 -17.66 6.87 -32.65
CA ILE A 62 -18.02 6.75 -34.07
C ILE A 62 -16.82 7.09 -34.96
N GLU A 63 -16.53 6.23 -35.93
CA GLU A 63 -15.63 6.54 -37.04
C GLU A 63 -16.37 6.34 -38.37
N CYS A 64 -16.17 7.30 -39.28
CA CYS A 64 -16.75 7.27 -40.61
C CYS A 64 -15.66 7.16 -41.68
N ASP A 65 -15.97 6.50 -42.80
CA ASP A 65 -15.10 6.49 -43.97
C ASP A 65 -14.92 7.92 -44.52
N ASN A 66 -13.67 8.31 -44.76
CA ASN A 66 -13.33 9.67 -45.22
C ASN A 66 -13.89 10.01 -46.60
N THR A 67 -14.25 9.00 -47.41
CA THR A 67 -14.75 9.15 -48.77
C THR A 67 -16.26 8.99 -48.83
N THR A 68 -16.80 7.90 -48.27
CA THR A 68 -18.23 7.56 -48.36
C THR A 68 -19.05 8.22 -47.26
N ARG A 69 -18.41 8.70 -46.19
CA ARG A 69 -19.04 9.24 -44.96
C ARG A 69 -19.98 8.26 -44.27
N ARG A 70 -19.83 6.96 -44.56
CA ARG A 70 -20.57 5.87 -43.91
C ARG A 70 -19.88 5.52 -42.60
N VAL A 71 -20.65 5.13 -41.58
CA VAL A 71 -20.10 4.63 -40.32
C VAL A 71 -19.37 3.31 -40.56
N ILE A 72 -18.09 3.25 -40.18
CA ILE A 72 -17.22 2.08 -40.30
C ILE A 72 -16.83 1.50 -38.93
N GLN A 73 -16.88 2.29 -37.86
CA GLN A 73 -16.67 1.82 -36.49
C GLN A 73 -17.73 2.42 -35.56
N LEU A 74 -18.22 1.57 -34.65
CA LEU A 74 -19.13 1.93 -33.58
C LEU A 74 -18.67 1.28 -32.28
N SER A 75 -18.30 2.09 -31.29
CA SER A 75 -17.95 1.66 -29.93
C SER A 75 -18.95 2.22 -28.93
N LEU A 76 -19.55 1.30 -28.17
CA LEU A 76 -20.42 1.57 -27.03
C LEU A 76 -19.75 1.14 -25.72
N PHE A 77 -18.42 1.01 -25.68
CA PHE A 77 -17.71 0.47 -24.53
C PHE A 77 -18.05 1.21 -23.23
N GLY A 78 -18.54 0.49 -22.22
CA GLY A 78 -18.82 1.06 -20.90
C GLY A 78 -19.89 2.14 -20.88
N ARG A 79 -20.73 2.24 -21.93
CA ARG A 79 -21.71 3.33 -22.05
C ARG A 79 -23.03 3.05 -21.36
N ARG A 80 -23.35 1.79 -21.02
CA ARG A 80 -24.56 1.43 -20.29
C ARG A 80 -24.35 1.38 -18.77
N ASP A 81 -25.26 1.97 -17.99
CA ASP A 81 -25.24 1.85 -16.53
C ASP A 81 -25.35 0.38 -16.10
N PHE A 82 -24.28 -0.15 -15.51
CA PHE A 82 -24.20 -1.53 -15.03
C PHE A 82 -25.23 -1.83 -13.91
N ARG A 83 -25.75 -0.81 -13.24
CA ARG A 83 -26.78 -0.97 -12.19
C ARG A 83 -28.16 -1.32 -12.73
N LEU A 84 -28.39 -1.18 -14.04
CA LEU A 84 -29.67 -1.52 -14.68
C LEU A 84 -29.85 -3.02 -14.95
N GLY A 85 -28.85 -3.84 -14.59
CA GLY A 85 -28.92 -5.30 -14.72
C GLY A 85 -28.67 -5.79 -16.15
N ASP A 86 -29.09 -7.02 -16.42
CA ASP A 86 -28.77 -7.76 -17.65
C ASP A 86 -29.27 -7.09 -18.93
N TRP A 87 -28.46 -7.16 -20.00
CA TRP A 87 -28.85 -6.71 -21.34
C TRP A 87 -28.92 -7.88 -22.33
N VAL A 88 -30.04 -7.98 -23.04
CA VAL A 88 -30.22 -8.94 -24.14
C VAL A 88 -30.14 -8.17 -25.46
N LEU A 89 -29.17 -8.52 -26.30
CA LEU A 89 -28.88 -7.82 -27.55
C LEU A 89 -30.01 -8.02 -28.57
N ASN A 90 -30.45 -6.93 -29.18
CA ASN A 90 -31.11 -6.94 -30.48
C ASN A 90 -30.11 -6.44 -31.53
N ALA A 91 -29.53 -7.34 -32.33
CA ALA A 91 -28.54 -6.94 -33.33
C ALA A 91 -29.15 -6.25 -34.56
N SER A 92 -30.48 -6.31 -34.73
CA SER A 92 -31.19 -5.60 -35.81
C SER A 92 -31.03 -4.08 -35.69
N LEU A 93 -30.72 -3.57 -34.50
CA LEU A 93 -30.38 -2.17 -34.25
C LEU A 93 -29.20 -1.67 -35.09
N PHE A 94 -28.34 -2.57 -35.57
CA PHE A 94 -27.16 -2.21 -36.35
C PHE A 94 -27.33 -2.38 -37.86
N LEU A 95 -28.51 -2.79 -38.34
CA LEU A 95 -28.82 -2.92 -39.78
C LEU A 95 -28.62 -1.65 -40.61
N PRO A 96 -28.83 -0.42 -40.08
CA PRO A 96 -28.56 0.79 -40.84
C PRO A 96 -27.08 0.94 -41.27
N PHE A 97 -26.13 0.37 -40.52
CA PHE A 97 -24.69 0.53 -40.71
C PHE A 97 -24.11 -0.47 -41.73
N LYS A 98 -24.44 -0.28 -43.01
CA LYS A 98 -24.08 -1.24 -44.07
C LYS A 98 -22.56 -1.37 -44.30
N GLU A 99 -21.78 -0.34 -43.97
CA GLU A 99 -20.31 -0.35 -44.12
C GLU A 99 -19.55 -0.65 -42.83
N LEU A 100 -20.24 -1.03 -41.75
CA LEU A 100 -19.64 -1.31 -40.46
C LEU A 100 -18.57 -2.41 -40.55
N GLN A 101 -17.37 -2.09 -40.06
CA GLN A 101 -16.20 -2.97 -40.05
C GLN A 101 -15.81 -3.36 -38.62
N SER A 102 -16.02 -2.47 -37.65
CA SER A 102 -15.71 -2.71 -36.24
C SER A 102 -16.92 -2.37 -35.36
N LEU A 103 -17.30 -3.30 -34.49
CA LEU A 103 -18.38 -3.13 -33.52
C LEU A 103 -17.86 -3.51 -32.13
N ASP A 104 -17.92 -2.58 -31.20
CA ASP A 104 -17.49 -2.75 -29.82
C ASP A 104 -18.68 -2.53 -28.87
N LEU A 105 -19.06 -3.61 -28.19
CA LEU A 105 -20.12 -3.66 -27.19
C LEU A 105 -19.58 -4.02 -25.80
N GLY A 106 -18.29 -3.81 -25.56
CA GLY A 106 -17.64 -4.21 -24.31
C GLY A 106 -18.19 -3.46 -23.09
N SER A 107 -18.14 -4.08 -21.91
CA SER A 107 -18.51 -3.44 -20.63
C SER A 107 -19.95 -2.88 -20.58
N ASN A 108 -20.95 -3.57 -21.17
CA ASN A 108 -22.36 -3.12 -21.19
C ASN A 108 -23.34 -4.01 -20.40
N GLY A 109 -22.86 -5.07 -19.75
CA GLY A 109 -23.69 -6.02 -19.02
C GLY A 109 -24.50 -6.95 -19.92
N LEU A 110 -23.97 -7.26 -21.10
CA LEU A 110 -24.61 -8.13 -22.08
C LEU A 110 -24.62 -9.59 -21.60
N VAL A 111 -25.77 -10.28 -21.68
CA VAL A 111 -25.91 -11.69 -21.24
C VAL A 111 -26.25 -12.67 -22.37
N GLY A 112 -26.78 -12.18 -23.48
CA GLY A 112 -27.24 -12.97 -24.64
C GLY A 112 -27.89 -12.08 -25.70
N CYS A 113 -28.63 -12.68 -26.65
CA CYS A 113 -29.35 -11.96 -27.71
C CYS A 113 -30.77 -12.50 -27.90
N LEU A 114 -31.61 -11.76 -28.62
CA LEU A 114 -32.94 -12.18 -29.06
C LEU A 114 -32.85 -13.30 -30.12
N GLU A 115 -33.80 -14.24 -30.06
CA GLU A 115 -33.86 -15.38 -30.97
C GLU A 115 -34.10 -14.94 -32.43
N ASN A 116 -33.22 -15.33 -33.35
CA ASN A 116 -33.20 -14.92 -34.77
C ASN A 116 -32.90 -13.44 -35.05
N GLU A 117 -32.48 -12.69 -34.04
CA GLU A 117 -32.02 -11.29 -34.14
C GLU A 117 -30.64 -11.12 -33.49
N GLY A 118 -29.81 -12.17 -33.56
CA GLY A 118 -28.42 -12.21 -33.11
C GLY A 118 -27.44 -11.66 -34.15
N PHE A 119 -26.15 -11.94 -34.01
CA PHE A 119 -25.10 -11.39 -34.89
C PHE A 119 -25.20 -11.85 -36.36
N GLU A 120 -26.11 -12.77 -36.69
CA GLU A 120 -26.43 -13.16 -38.06
C GLU A 120 -26.93 -12.03 -38.96
N VAL A 121 -27.54 -10.99 -38.38
CA VAL A 121 -28.06 -9.84 -39.15
C VAL A 121 -27.03 -8.74 -39.36
N LEU A 122 -25.85 -8.84 -38.74
CA LEU A 122 -24.81 -7.82 -38.86
C LEU A 122 -24.20 -7.75 -40.27
N SER A 123 -23.59 -6.60 -40.58
CA SER A 123 -22.98 -6.35 -41.89
C SER A 123 -22.00 -7.44 -42.29
N SER A 124 -22.12 -7.93 -43.53
CA SER A 124 -21.15 -8.83 -44.15
C SER A 124 -19.75 -8.21 -44.33
N LYS A 125 -19.56 -6.93 -43.99
CA LYS A 125 -18.25 -6.26 -43.99
C LYS A 125 -17.57 -6.27 -42.62
N LEU A 126 -18.25 -6.74 -41.57
CA LEU A 126 -17.71 -6.76 -40.21
C LEU A 126 -16.43 -7.61 -40.15
N ARG A 127 -15.39 -7.03 -39.54
CA ARG A 127 -14.06 -7.60 -39.37
C ARG A 127 -13.67 -7.74 -37.91
N GLU A 128 -14.16 -6.84 -37.06
CA GLU A 128 -13.83 -6.80 -35.65
C GLU A 128 -15.12 -6.75 -34.83
N LEU A 129 -15.19 -7.61 -33.82
CA LEU A 129 -16.30 -7.68 -32.89
C LEU A 129 -15.72 -7.81 -31.47
N ASP A 130 -15.92 -6.77 -30.67
CA ASP A 130 -15.52 -6.74 -29.26
C ASP A 130 -16.75 -6.90 -28.37
N LEU A 131 -16.72 -7.94 -27.55
CA LEU A 131 -17.76 -8.33 -26.61
C LEU A 131 -17.21 -8.49 -25.19
N SER A 132 -16.03 -7.94 -24.91
CA SER A 132 -15.32 -8.08 -23.65
C SER A 132 -16.06 -7.48 -22.45
N TYR A 133 -15.69 -7.87 -21.22
CA TYR A 133 -16.22 -7.28 -19.97
C TYR A 133 -17.77 -7.35 -19.85
N ASN A 134 -18.37 -8.44 -20.29
CA ASN A 134 -19.83 -8.66 -20.24
C ASN A 134 -20.18 -9.84 -19.31
N ARG A 135 -21.44 -10.30 -19.30
CA ARG A 135 -21.94 -11.34 -18.36
C ARG A 135 -22.58 -12.51 -19.09
N PHE A 136 -21.84 -13.14 -19.99
CA PHE A 136 -22.39 -14.16 -20.87
C PHE A 136 -22.89 -15.39 -20.13
N ASN A 137 -24.14 -15.75 -20.39
CA ASN A 137 -24.70 -17.02 -19.97
C ASN A 137 -24.67 -18.03 -21.14
N LYS A 138 -25.21 -19.23 -20.93
CA LYS A 138 -25.19 -20.33 -21.92
C LYS A 138 -25.88 -19.99 -23.27
N SER A 139 -26.68 -18.92 -23.34
CA SER A 139 -27.42 -18.53 -24.55
C SER A 139 -26.59 -17.74 -25.57
N ILE A 140 -25.42 -17.19 -25.21
CA ILE A 140 -24.65 -16.32 -26.12
C ILE A 140 -24.30 -16.98 -27.47
N LEU A 141 -24.23 -18.31 -27.49
CA LEU A 141 -23.89 -19.09 -28.68
C LEU A 141 -24.99 -19.08 -29.75
N SER A 142 -26.26 -18.87 -29.38
CA SER A 142 -27.32 -18.65 -30.37
C SER A 142 -27.10 -17.36 -31.16
N CYS A 143 -26.38 -16.41 -30.59
CA CYS A 143 -26.08 -15.12 -31.22
C CYS A 143 -25.11 -15.25 -32.39
N PHE A 144 -24.40 -16.36 -32.53
CA PHE A 144 -23.44 -16.56 -33.62
C PHE A 144 -23.94 -17.51 -34.72
N ASN A 145 -25.26 -17.67 -34.84
CA ASN A 145 -25.84 -18.66 -35.75
C ASN A 145 -25.84 -18.24 -37.24
N GLY A 146 -25.24 -17.09 -37.60
CA GLY A 146 -25.16 -16.55 -38.96
C GLY A 146 -23.80 -16.60 -39.66
N ASN A 147 -23.69 -15.84 -40.76
CA ASN A 147 -22.54 -15.81 -41.67
C ASN A 147 -21.56 -14.67 -41.33
N LEU A 148 -20.85 -14.80 -40.21
CA LEU A 148 -19.75 -13.90 -39.80
C LEU A 148 -18.40 -14.30 -40.45
N SER A 149 -18.42 -14.85 -41.66
CA SER A 149 -17.22 -15.43 -42.30
C SER A 149 -16.14 -14.41 -42.69
N THR A 150 -16.43 -13.11 -42.61
CA THR A 150 -15.50 -12.00 -42.83
C THR A 150 -14.75 -11.57 -41.58
N LEU A 151 -15.17 -12.03 -40.41
CA LEU A 151 -14.59 -11.65 -39.13
C LEU A 151 -13.13 -12.08 -39.05
N LYS A 152 -12.29 -11.15 -38.61
CA LYS A 152 -10.84 -11.30 -38.42
C LYS A 152 -10.44 -11.22 -36.96
N SER A 153 -11.14 -10.44 -36.15
CA SER A 153 -10.91 -10.30 -34.71
C SER A 153 -12.19 -10.54 -33.93
N LEU A 154 -12.11 -11.34 -32.87
CA LEU A 154 -13.20 -11.59 -31.94
C LEU A 154 -12.65 -11.54 -30.51
N ASP A 155 -13.20 -10.65 -29.69
CA ASP A 155 -12.88 -10.56 -28.26
C ASP A 155 -14.07 -11.03 -27.43
N LEU A 156 -13.86 -12.06 -26.61
CA LEU A 156 -14.81 -12.62 -25.66
C LEU A 156 -14.23 -12.63 -24.23
N SER A 157 -13.23 -11.80 -23.96
CA SER A 157 -12.55 -11.74 -22.67
C SER A 157 -13.46 -11.21 -21.56
N ASP A 158 -13.18 -11.56 -20.31
CA ASP A 158 -13.92 -11.11 -19.11
C ASP A 158 -15.45 -11.24 -19.24
N ASN A 159 -15.92 -12.48 -19.44
CA ASN A 159 -17.33 -12.78 -19.66
C ASN A 159 -17.89 -13.83 -18.69
N GLY A 160 -17.07 -14.33 -17.75
CA GLY A 160 -17.45 -15.41 -16.83
C GLY A 160 -17.75 -16.73 -17.55
N LEU A 161 -17.15 -16.97 -18.73
CA LEU A 161 -17.36 -18.20 -19.50
C LEU A 161 -16.67 -19.37 -18.81
N THR A 162 -17.44 -20.36 -18.39
CA THR A 162 -16.94 -21.51 -17.63
C THR A 162 -16.73 -22.76 -18.48
N ALA A 163 -16.00 -23.73 -17.93
CA ALA A 163 -15.78 -25.07 -18.50
C ALA A 163 -17.02 -25.98 -18.59
N GLY A 164 -18.23 -25.42 -18.62
CA GLY A 164 -19.47 -26.17 -18.85
C GLY A 164 -19.59 -26.67 -20.30
N SER A 165 -20.24 -27.82 -20.51
CA SER A 165 -20.43 -28.45 -21.83
C SER A 165 -21.00 -27.52 -22.91
N GLY A 166 -21.83 -26.53 -22.52
CA GLY A 166 -22.37 -25.52 -23.41
C GLY A 166 -21.29 -24.63 -24.03
N SER A 167 -20.36 -24.10 -23.24
CA SER A 167 -19.32 -23.17 -23.69
C SER A 167 -18.34 -23.83 -24.66
N PHE A 168 -17.87 -25.05 -24.35
CA PHE A 168 -16.97 -25.81 -25.23
C PHE A 168 -17.63 -26.19 -26.56
N TYR A 169 -18.90 -26.59 -26.52
CA TYR A 169 -19.66 -26.90 -27.73
C TYR A 169 -19.81 -25.64 -28.60
N GLY A 170 -20.08 -24.50 -27.97
CA GLY A 170 -20.14 -23.20 -28.62
C GLY A 170 -18.90 -22.82 -29.40
N LEU A 171 -17.74 -22.85 -28.76
CA LEU A 171 -16.45 -22.58 -29.41
C LEU A 171 -16.19 -23.55 -30.57
N LYS A 172 -16.56 -24.82 -30.42
CA LYS A 172 -16.44 -25.80 -31.51
C LYS A 172 -17.31 -25.41 -32.71
N VAL A 173 -18.55 -24.99 -32.48
CA VAL A 173 -19.44 -24.48 -33.55
C VAL A 173 -18.86 -23.22 -34.19
N LEU A 174 -18.39 -22.25 -33.40
CA LEU A 174 -17.75 -21.03 -33.89
C LEU A 174 -16.54 -21.33 -34.78
N SER A 175 -15.68 -22.24 -34.33
CA SER A 175 -14.47 -22.64 -35.07
C SER A 175 -14.77 -23.21 -36.46
N SER A 176 -15.95 -23.84 -36.64
CA SER A 176 -16.37 -24.37 -37.94
C SER A 176 -16.81 -23.28 -38.93
N ARG A 177 -17.22 -22.11 -38.42
CA ARG A 177 -17.78 -20.98 -39.17
C ARG A 177 -16.76 -19.88 -39.44
N LEU A 178 -15.98 -19.51 -38.42
CA LEU A 178 -15.04 -18.39 -38.45
C LEU A 178 -13.65 -18.81 -38.96
N LYS A 179 -13.59 -19.39 -40.16
CA LYS A 179 -12.33 -19.93 -40.72
C LYS A 179 -11.30 -18.87 -41.09
N LYS A 180 -11.70 -17.60 -41.23
CA LYS A 180 -10.82 -16.45 -41.53
C LYS A 180 -10.37 -15.68 -40.29
N LEU A 181 -10.79 -16.10 -39.09
CA LEU A 181 -10.43 -15.44 -37.86
C LEU A 181 -8.91 -15.48 -37.66
N GLU A 182 -8.31 -14.31 -37.45
CA GLU A 182 -6.88 -14.11 -37.27
C GLU A 182 -6.54 -13.84 -35.79
N ASN A 183 -7.42 -13.18 -35.04
CA ASN A 183 -7.27 -12.87 -33.63
C ASN A 183 -8.47 -13.37 -32.83
N LEU A 184 -8.20 -14.06 -31.72
CA LEU A 184 -9.21 -14.53 -30.79
C LEU A 184 -8.76 -14.27 -29.36
N ASP A 185 -9.54 -13.50 -28.60
CA ASP A 185 -9.33 -13.27 -27.17
C ASP A 185 -10.40 -14.00 -26.35
N LEU A 186 -9.92 -14.81 -25.41
CA LEU A 186 -10.71 -15.59 -24.46
C LEU A 186 -10.18 -15.39 -23.02
N GLY A 187 -9.38 -14.35 -22.78
CA GLY A 187 -8.77 -14.08 -21.49
C GLY A 187 -9.78 -13.74 -20.40
N TRP A 188 -9.36 -13.79 -19.13
CA TRP A 188 -10.21 -13.44 -17.97
C TRP A 188 -11.52 -14.22 -17.91
N ASN A 189 -11.48 -15.53 -18.19
CA ASN A 189 -12.63 -16.43 -18.12
C ASN A 189 -12.32 -17.61 -17.19
N GLU A 190 -13.21 -18.58 -17.09
CA GLU A 190 -13.09 -19.77 -16.22
C GLU A 190 -12.91 -21.05 -17.07
N TYR A 191 -12.11 -20.97 -18.14
CA TYR A 191 -11.83 -22.13 -18.98
C TYR A 191 -10.75 -23.02 -18.37
N ASN A 192 -10.96 -24.34 -18.44
CA ASN A 192 -9.95 -25.35 -18.16
C ASN A 192 -9.41 -25.97 -19.46
N ASP A 193 -8.45 -26.90 -19.33
CA ASP A 193 -7.75 -27.55 -20.45
C ASP A 193 -8.68 -28.24 -21.48
N GLY A 194 -9.94 -28.52 -21.12
CA GLY A 194 -10.95 -29.05 -22.03
C GLY A 194 -11.26 -28.14 -23.22
N ILE A 195 -10.83 -26.87 -23.19
CA ILE A 195 -11.02 -25.91 -24.28
C ILE A 195 -10.18 -26.23 -25.52
N PHE A 196 -8.99 -26.83 -25.36
CA PHE A 196 -8.00 -26.92 -26.44
C PHE A 196 -8.51 -27.60 -27.71
N PRO A 197 -9.24 -28.74 -27.66
CA PRO A 197 -9.79 -29.35 -28.86
C PRO A 197 -10.74 -28.44 -29.64
N SER A 198 -11.53 -27.61 -28.95
CA SER A 198 -12.50 -26.69 -29.57
C SER A 198 -11.82 -25.54 -30.33
N LEU A 199 -10.60 -25.17 -29.96
CA LEU A 199 -9.86 -24.10 -30.64
C LEU A 199 -9.16 -24.56 -31.93
N THR A 200 -8.98 -25.87 -32.13
CA THR A 200 -8.25 -26.41 -33.30
C THR A 200 -8.92 -26.11 -34.65
N GLY A 201 -10.21 -25.79 -34.68
CA GLY A 201 -10.93 -25.44 -35.90
C GLY A 201 -10.56 -24.06 -36.48
N PHE A 202 -10.02 -23.15 -35.66
CA PHE A 202 -9.64 -21.80 -36.08
C PHE A 202 -8.30 -21.77 -36.83
N SER A 203 -8.25 -22.41 -38.00
CA SER A 203 -7.00 -22.67 -38.76
C SER A 203 -6.24 -21.43 -39.30
N SER A 204 -6.83 -20.23 -39.23
CA SER A 204 -6.21 -18.98 -39.69
C SER A 204 -5.65 -18.11 -38.58
N LEU A 205 -5.75 -18.54 -37.30
CA LEU A 205 -5.30 -17.75 -36.17
C LEU A 205 -3.81 -17.40 -36.28
N LYS A 206 -3.54 -16.13 -36.01
CA LYS A 206 -2.24 -15.51 -35.79
C LYS A 206 -2.06 -15.10 -34.34
N SER A 207 -3.12 -14.66 -33.67
CA SER A 207 -3.07 -14.26 -32.25
C SER A 207 -4.12 -15.01 -31.45
N LEU A 208 -3.72 -15.58 -30.33
CA LEU A 208 -4.60 -16.29 -29.39
C LEU A 208 -4.30 -15.83 -27.97
N TYR A 209 -5.31 -15.30 -27.29
CA TYR A 209 -5.22 -14.86 -25.91
C TYR A 209 -6.07 -15.77 -25.02
N LEU A 210 -5.44 -16.35 -24.01
CA LEU A 210 -6.00 -17.29 -23.03
C LEU A 210 -5.60 -16.89 -21.60
N SER A 211 -5.16 -15.64 -21.40
CA SER A 211 -4.65 -15.19 -20.11
C SER A 211 -5.73 -15.21 -19.02
N TYR A 212 -5.37 -15.36 -17.75
CA TYR A 212 -6.30 -15.35 -16.61
C TYR A 212 -7.47 -16.35 -16.79
N ASN A 213 -7.13 -17.63 -16.92
CA ASN A 213 -8.06 -18.76 -16.96
C ASN A 213 -7.59 -19.85 -15.97
N GLU A 214 -8.22 -21.04 -15.98
CA GLU A 214 -7.86 -22.19 -15.13
C GLU A 214 -7.05 -23.26 -15.89
N LEU A 215 -6.17 -22.84 -16.80
CA LEU A 215 -5.42 -23.76 -17.66
C LEU A 215 -4.18 -24.31 -16.95
N THR A 216 -3.97 -25.62 -17.04
CA THR A 216 -2.77 -26.31 -16.50
C THR A 216 -1.82 -26.77 -17.61
N GLY A 217 -2.32 -26.87 -18.84
CA GLY A 217 -1.58 -27.29 -20.03
C GLY A 217 -1.67 -28.77 -20.36
N SER A 218 -2.48 -29.53 -19.65
CA SER A 218 -2.76 -30.91 -20.03
C SER A 218 -3.44 -30.96 -21.41
N GLY A 219 -2.86 -31.69 -22.36
CA GLY A 219 -3.39 -31.75 -23.73
C GLY A 219 -3.12 -30.53 -24.61
N PHE A 220 -2.32 -29.55 -24.17
CA PHE A 220 -1.97 -28.36 -24.97
C PHE A 220 -1.34 -28.69 -26.34
N LYS A 221 -0.64 -29.83 -26.43
CA LYS A 221 -0.05 -30.36 -27.66
C LYS A 221 -1.03 -30.50 -28.84
N VAL A 222 -2.33 -30.62 -28.55
CA VAL A 222 -3.38 -30.64 -29.58
C VAL A 222 -3.39 -29.32 -30.36
N LEU A 223 -3.19 -28.18 -29.71
CA LEU A 223 -3.11 -26.87 -30.36
C LEU A 223 -1.84 -26.73 -31.19
N SER A 224 -0.68 -27.07 -30.62
CA SER A 224 0.63 -26.93 -31.28
C SER A 224 0.73 -27.73 -32.57
N SER A 225 0.06 -28.88 -32.63
CA SER A 225 -0.01 -29.71 -33.84
C SER A 225 -0.84 -29.10 -34.98
N ARG A 226 -1.79 -28.21 -34.69
CA ARG A 226 -2.78 -27.68 -35.66
C ARG A 226 -2.57 -26.20 -36.01
N LEU A 227 -2.24 -25.36 -35.03
CA LEU A 227 -2.17 -23.90 -35.16
C LEU A 227 -0.74 -23.40 -35.46
N LYS A 228 -0.07 -23.98 -36.46
CA LYS A 228 1.34 -23.68 -36.78
C LYS A 228 1.61 -22.27 -37.32
N LYS A 229 0.56 -21.53 -37.71
CA LYS A 229 0.61 -20.14 -38.19
C LYS A 229 0.55 -19.12 -37.06
N LEU A 230 0.35 -19.56 -35.82
CA LEU A 230 0.23 -18.67 -34.68
C LEU A 230 1.53 -17.89 -34.49
N GLU A 231 1.40 -16.58 -34.38
CA GLU A 231 2.49 -15.63 -34.19
C GLU A 231 2.50 -15.04 -32.78
N ASN A 232 1.34 -14.84 -32.16
CA ASN A 232 1.19 -14.28 -30.82
C ASN A 232 0.38 -15.23 -29.93
N LEU A 233 0.90 -15.57 -28.76
CA LEU A 233 0.26 -16.49 -27.82
C LEU A 233 0.37 -15.95 -26.40
N HIS A 234 -0.78 -15.68 -25.79
CA HIS A 234 -0.87 -15.13 -24.43
C HIS A 234 -1.51 -16.14 -23.49
N LEU A 235 -0.72 -16.59 -22.52
CA LEU A 235 -1.04 -17.64 -21.56
C LEU A 235 -0.88 -17.16 -20.11
N GLY A 236 -0.70 -15.86 -19.90
CA GLY A 236 -0.38 -15.32 -18.58
C GLY A 236 -1.52 -15.52 -17.57
N GLY A 237 -1.26 -15.58 -16.27
CA GLY A 237 -2.34 -15.67 -15.27
C GLY A 237 -3.00 -17.05 -15.17
N ASN A 238 -2.30 -18.14 -15.50
CA ASN A 238 -2.82 -19.51 -15.49
C ASN A 238 -2.03 -20.38 -14.48
N GLN A 239 -2.16 -21.71 -14.59
CA GLN A 239 -1.49 -22.69 -13.73
C GLN A 239 -0.47 -23.53 -14.52
N TYR A 240 0.11 -22.98 -15.59
CA TYR A 240 1.11 -23.70 -16.39
C TYR A 240 2.38 -23.96 -15.58
N ASN A 241 2.91 -25.17 -15.74
CA ASN A 241 4.23 -25.58 -15.25
C ASN A 241 5.20 -25.83 -16.42
N ASP A 242 6.42 -26.25 -16.10
CA ASP A 242 7.54 -26.38 -17.06
C ASP A 242 7.29 -27.34 -18.23
N SER A 243 6.29 -28.23 -18.12
CA SER A 243 5.94 -29.17 -19.19
C SER A 243 5.44 -28.46 -20.46
N ILE A 244 4.94 -27.23 -20.35
CA ILE A 244 4.39 -26.44 -21.46
C ILE A 244 5.40 -26.19 -22.56
N PHE A 245 6.68 -26.01 -22.21
CA PHE A 245 7.74 -25.68 -23.18
C PHE A 245 7.92 -26.76 -24.25
N SER A 246 7.75 -28.03 -23.88
CA SER A 246 7.84 -29.15 -24.84
C SER A 246 6.79 -29.09 -25.96
N SER A 247 5.63 -28.47 -25.68
CA SER A 247 4.57 -28.27 -26.66
C SER A 247 4.76 -26.96 -27.43
N LEU A 248 5.32 -25.93 -26.78
CA LEU A 248 5.56 -24.62 -27.39
C LEU A 248 6.57 -24.70 -28.55
N THR A 249 7.58 -25.57 -28.47
CA THR A 249 8.59 -25.72 -29.53
C THR A 249 8.04 -26.15 -30.89
N GLU A 250 6.81 -26.66 -30.96
CA GLU A 250 6.17 -27.02 -32.23
C GLU A 250 5.58 -25.81 -32.98
N PHE A 251 5.44 -24.65 -32.32
CA PHE A 251 4.95 -23.40 -32.94
C PHE A 251 6.08 -22.66 -33.68
N SER A 252 6.33 -23.06 -34.92
CA SER A 252 7.43 -22.51 -35.73
C SER A 252 7.31 -21.02 -36.10
N SER A 253 6.10 -20.45 -36.06
CA SER A 253 5.84 -19.07 -36.48
C SER A 253 5.77 -18.07 -35.32
N LEU A 254 5.98 -18.53 -34.09
CA LEU A 254 5.76 -17.73 -32.88
C LEU A 254 6.77 -16.59 -32.80
N LYS A 255 6.25 -15.37 -32.59
CA LYS A 255 6.99 -14.12 -32.46
C LYS A 255 6.76 -13.46 -31.09
N SER A 256 5.58 -13.65 -30.49
CA SER A 256 5.25 -13.12 -29.17
C SER A 256 4.74 -14.23 -28.28
N LEU A 257 5.29 -14.32 -27.07
CA LEU A 257 4.88 -15.29 -26.06
C LEU A 257 4.80 -14.63 -24.68
N ASP A 258 3.63 -14.74 -24.06
CA ASP A 258 3.38 -14.32 -22.68
C ASP A 258 3.03 -15.55 -21.83
N LEU A 259 3.87 -15.84 -20.85
CA LEU A 259 3.71 -16.86 -19.82
C LEU A 259 3.75 -16.24 -18.43
N SER A 260 3.49 -14.93 -18.31
CA SER A 260 3.56 -14.22 -17.04
C SER A 260 2.55 -14.78 -16.01
N TYR A 261 2.78 -14.58 -14.71
CA TYR A 261 1.82 -14.99 -13.67
C TYR A 261 1.41 -16.48 -13.81
N ASN A 262 2.37 -17.39 -13.80
CA ASN A 262 2.16 -18.84 -13.87
C ASN A 262 2.94 -19.55 -12.75
N GLN A 263 3.03 -20.88 -12.79
CA GLN A 263 3.73 -21.70 -11.80
C GLN A 263 5.03 -22.31 -12.36
N LEU A 264 5.70 -21.61 -13.28
CA LEU A 264 6.96 -22.09 -13.87
C LEU A 264 8.09 -22.10 -12.83
N THR A 265 8.93 -23.14 -12.83
CA THR A 265 9.99 -23.37 -11.84
C THR A 265 11.35 -23.72 -12.46
N GLY A 266 12.41 -23.65 -11.65
CA GLY A 266 13.74 -24.15 -12.04
C GLY A 266 14.51 -23.24 -13.02
N SER A 267 15.63 -23.77 -13.55
CA SER A 267 16.46 -23.12 -14.58
C SER A 267 16.17 -23.80 -15.93
N ILE A 268 15.17 -23.27 -16.64
CA ILE A 268 14.69 -23.88 -17.89
C ILE A 268 15.54 -23.36 -19.05
N ASN A 269 15.97 -24.26 -19.94
CA ASN A 269 16.69 -23.90 -21.19
C ASN A 269 15.82 -24.12 -22.44
N SER A 270 14.71 -24.85 -22.33
CA SER A 270 13.89 -25.32 -23.46
C SER A 270 13.21 -24.22 -24.27
N TRP A 271 12.90 -23.08 -23.65
CA TRP A 271 12.38 -21.88 -24.30
C TRP A 271 13.36 -21.22 -25.31
N CYS A 272 14.66 -21.50 -25.24
CA CYS A 272 15.64 -21.01 -26.24
C CYS A 272 15.44 -21.60 -27.64
N GLU A 273 14.66 -22.68 -27.79
CA GLU A 273 14.37 -23.29 -29.09
C GLU A 273 13.42 -22.42 -29.94
N LEU A 274 12.75 -21.43 -29.34
CA LEU A 274 11.81 -20.53 -29.99
C LEU A 274 12.53 -19.36 -30.70
N LYS A 275 13.35 -19.69 -31.70
CA LYS A 275 14.31 -18.78 -32.37
C LYS A 275 13.71 -17.57 -33.09
N ASN A 276 12.41 -17.61 -33.39
CA ASN A 276 11.68 -16.55 -34.08
C ASN A 276 11.05 -15.52 -33.13
N LEU A 277 11.20 -15.70 -31.81
CA LEU A 277 10.66 -14.79 -30.82
C LEU A 277 11.26 -13.38 -30.94
N LYS A 278 10.36 -12.42 -30.83
CA LYS A 278 10.60 -10.98 -30.73
C LYS A 278 10.19 -10.44 -29.38
N GLN A 279 9.12 -10.98 -28.78
CA GLN A 279 8.64 -10.56 -27.47
C GLN A 279 8.44 -11.78 -26.57
N LEU A 280 8.92 -11.67 -25.33
CA LEU A 280 8.89 -12.75 -24.37
C LEU A 280 8.68 -12.20 -22.97
N ASP A 281 7.55 -12.55 -22.36
CA ASP A 281 7.21 -12.20 -20.99
C ASP A 281 7.09 -13.47 -20.14
N LEU A 282 8.03 -13.64 -19.21
CA LEU A 282 8.03 -14.69 -18.19
C LEU A 282 7.83 -14.13 -16.78
N SER A 283 7.37 -12.89 -16.66
CA SER A 283 7.32 -12.21 -15.37
C SER A 283 6.39 -12.91 -14.36
N ARG A 284 6.60 -12.71 -13.05
CA ARG A 284 5.73 -13.26 -11.99
C ARG A 284 5.62 -14.79 -12.05
N ASN A 285 6.76 -15.48 -12.08
CA ASN A 285 6.86 -16.94 -11.97
C ASN A 285 7.82 -17.31 -10.83
N ASN A 286 8.15 -18.60 -10.68
CA ASN A 286 9.12 -19.11 -9.71
C ASN A 286 10.42 -19.59 -10.39
N LEU A 287 10.80 -19.00 -11.51
CA LEU A 287 12.01 -19.37 -12.26
C LEU A 287 13.27 -18.91 -11.51
N GLY A 288 14.30 -19.74 -11.49
CA GLY A 288 15.53 -19.48 -10.74
C GLY A 288 16.81 -19.88 -11.49
N GLY A 289 17.94 -19.74 -10.81
CA GLY A 289 19.26 -19.93 -11.43
C GLY A 289 19.68 -18.73 -12.28
N SER A 290 20.72 -18.87 -13.10
CA SER A 290 21.15 -17.82 -14.03
C SER A 290 20.39 -17.86 -15.35
N LEU A 291 20.34 -16.73 -16.07
CA LEU A 291 19.85 -16.72 -17.44
C LEU A 291 20.70 -17.64 -18.32
N PRO A 292 20.11 -18.49 -19.16
CA PRO A 292 20.85 -19.52 -19.88
C PRO A 292 21.58 -18.96 -21.11
N ASP A 293 22.81 -19.43 -21.37
CA ASP A 293 23.65 -18.93 -22.47
C ASP A 293 22.96 -18.99 -23.85
N CYS A 294 22.10 -19.98 -24.06
CA CYS A 294 21.32 -20.14 -25.27
C CYS A 294 20.40 -18.94 -25.58
N LEU A 295 20.02 -18.16 -24.57
CA LEU A 295 19.23 -16.94 -24.74
C LEU A 295 19.92 -15.95 -25.68
N GLY A 296 21.27 -15.91 -25.67
CA GLY A 296 22.06 -15.05 -26.54
C GLY A 296 21.90 -15.36 -28.04
N ASN A 297 21.32 -16.51 -28.40
CA ASN A 297 21.04 -16.89 -29.78
C ASN A 297 19.69 -16.37 -30.30
N LEU A 298 18.83 -15.80 -29.45
CA LEU A 298 17.54 -15.22 -29.85
C LEU A 298 17.74 -13.81 -30.43
N SER A 299 18.51 -13.68 -31.51
CA SER A 299 18.94 -12.37 -32.04
C SER A 299 17.81 -11.46 -32.53
N SER A 300 16.60 -11.99 -32.72
CA SER A 300 15.41 -11.21 -33.10
C SER A 300 14.65 -10.63 -31.90
N LEU A 301 15.07 -10.94 -30.67
CA LEU A 301 14.37 -10.55 -29.45
C LEU A 301 14.48 -9.03 -29.24
N GLN A 302 13.32 -8.39 -29.14
CA GLN A 302 13.12 -6.96 -28.95
C GLN A 302 12.59 -6.64 -27.55
N LEU A 303 11.79 -7.54 -26.96
CA LEU A 303 11.23 -7.36 -25.62
C LEU A 303 11.50 -8.61 -24.79
N LEU A 304 12.11 -8.42 -23.62
CA LEU A 304 12.29 -9.45 -22.61
C LEU A 304 11.87 -8.92 -21.23
N ASP A 305 10.85 -9.55 -20.65
CA ASP A 305 10.45 -9.35 -19.25
C ASP A 305 10.64 -10.65 -18.47
N VAL A 306 11.54 -10.63 -17.50
CA VAL A 306 11.79 -11.74 -16.55
C VAL A 306 11.55 -11.31 -15.11
N SER A 307 10.85 -10.19 -14.91
CA SER A 307 10.68 -9.57 -13.61
C SER A 307 9.87 -10.44 -12.64
N LYS A 308 10.03 -10.23 -11.33
CA LYS A 308 9.29 -10.95 -10.28
C LYS A 308 9.47 -12.47 -10.40
N ASN A 309 10.73 -12.90 -10.43
CA ASN A 309 11.16 -14.30 -10.42
C ASN A 309 12.24 -14.48 -9.34
N GLN A 310 12.99 -15.58 -9.40
CA GLN A 310 14.09 -15.92 -8.50
C GLN A 310 15.43 -16.03 -9.25
N PHE A 311 15.58 -15.35 -10.39
CA PHE A 311 16.81 -15.42 -11.17
C PHE A 311 17.99 -14.79 -10.44
N THR A 312 19.19 -15.32 -10.68
CA THR A 312 20.46 -14.95 -10.05
C THR A 312 21.53 -14.72 -11.12
N GLY A 313 22.73 -14.34 -10.69
CA GLY A 313 23.90 -14.23 -11.56
C GLY A 313 24.19 -12.80 -12.00
N ASN A 314 25.38 -12.61 -12.56
CA ASN A 314 25.88 -11.31 -12.94
C ASN A 314 25.64 -11.05 -14.43
N ILE A 315 24.84 -10.03 -14.74
CA ILE A 315 24.45 -9.76 -16.13
C ILE A 315 25.61 -9.23 -16.98
N ALA A 316 26.73 -8.82 -16.37
CA ALA A 316 27.89 -8.31 -17.09
C ALA A 316 28.56 -9.35 -18.00
N PHE A 317 28.41 -10.62 -17.66
CA PHE A 317 29.02 -11.75 -18.37
C PHE A 317 27.96 -12.72 -18.93
N GLY A 318 26.69 -12.29 -18.96
CA GLY A 318 25.56 -13.14 -19.34
C GLY A 318 25.16 -13.04 -20.82
N PRO A 319 24.18 -13.85 -21.25
CA PRO A 319 23.72 -13.94 -22.65
C PRO A 319 23.11 -12.64 -23.20
N LEU A 320 22.70 -11.71 -22.33
CA LEU A 320 22.02 -10.47 -22.71
C LEU A 320 22.90 -9.54 -23.55
N THR A 321 24.23 -9.63 -23.45
CA THR A 321 25.16 -8.80 -24.24
C THR A 321 25.06 -9.07 -25.74
N ASN A 322 24.57 -10.25 -26.13
CA ASN A 322 24.47 -10.65 -27.54
C ASN A 322 23.14 -10.22 -28.19
N LEU A 323 22.16 -9.77 -27.40
CA LEU A 323 20.83 -9.41 -27.85
C LEU A 323 20.74 -7.96 -28.33
N THR A 324 21.45 -7.60 -29.40
CA THR A 324 21.57 -6.20 -29.85
C THR A 324 20.27 -5.59 -30.39
N SER A 325 19.26 -6.41 -30.71
CA SER A 325 17.93 -5.97 -31.16
C SER A 325 16.98 -5.58 -30.02
N LEU A 326 17.40 -5.76 -28.76
CA LEU A 326 16.57 -5.52 -27.60
C LEU A 326 16.20 -4.02 -27.49
N GLU A 327 14.90 -3.77 -27.35
CA GLU A 327 14.28 -2.45 -27.18
C GLU A 327 13.76 -2.26 -25.75
N PHE A 328 13.26 -3.33 -25.13
CA PHE A 328 12.73 -3.37 -23.76
C PHE A 328 13.36 -4.51 -22.96
N LEU A 329 13.86 -4.20 -21.77
CA LEU A 329 14.40 -5.16 -20.82
C LEU A 329 13.91 -4.88 -19.40
N SER A 330 13.25 -5.85 -18.79
CA SER A 330 12.85 -5.81 -17.39
C SER A 330 13.45 -6.98 -16.61
N LEU A 331 14.29 -6.65 -15.63
CA LEU A 331 14.97 -7.56 -14.71
C LEU A 331 14.43 -7.46 -13.28
N SER A 332 13.53 -6.51 -13.03
CA SER A 332 13.07 -6.09 -11.70
C SER A 332 12.60 -7.23 -10.80
N ASN A 333 12.80 -7.12 -9.49
CA ASN A 333 12.37 -8.09 -8.48
C ASN A 333 12.93 -9.49 -8.75
N ASN A 334 14.25 -9.61 -8.76
CA ASN A 334 15.01 -10.85 -8.87
C ASN A 334 16.23 -10.76 -7.92
N PHE A 335 17.20 -11.65 -8.07
CA PHE A 335 18.46 -11.67 -7.31
C PHE A 335 19.68 -11.48 -8.24
N PHE A 336 19.55 -10.71 -9.32
CA PHE A 336 20.65 -10.40 -10.23
C PHE A 336 21.67 -9.44 -9.61
N GLU A 337 22.92 -9.57 -10.06
CA GLU A 337 23.94 -8.53 -9.94
C GLU A 337 23.99 -7.71 -11.24
N VAL A 338 23.72 -6.40 -11.12
CA VAL A 338 23.55 -5.49 -12.27
C VAL A 338 24.53 -4.33 -12.20
N PRO A 339 25.46 -4.19 -13.17
CA PRO A 339 26.37 -3.06 -13.22
C PRO A 339 25.62 -1.75 -13.48
N ILE A 340 25.74 -0.78 -12.57
CA ILE A 340 25.06 0.53 -12.70
C ILE A 340 25.56 1.35 -13.91
N SER A 341 26.77 1.06 -14.39
CA SER A 341 27.37 1.70 -15.57
C SER A 341 26.64 1.36 -16.87
N MET A 342 25.82 0.31 -16.89
CA MET A 342 25.21 -0.28 -18.10
C MET A 342 26.24 -0.65 -19.19
N LYS A 343 27.51 -0.83 -18.82
CA LYS A 343 28.59 -1.21 -19.75
C LYS A 343 28.28 -2.43 -20.63
N PRO A 344 27.64 -3.50 -20.13
CA PRO A 344 27.32 -4.68 -20.96
C PRO A 344 26.39 -4.35 -22.14
N PHE A 345 25.66 -3.24 -22.08
CA PHE A 345 24.68 -2.82 -23.07
C PHE A 345 25.16 -1.70 -24.01
N MET A 346 26.44 -1.31 -23.95
CA MET A 346 26.97 -0.17 -24.71
C MET A 346 26.77 -0.28 -26.23
N ASN A 347 26.66 -1.50 -26.76
CA ASN A 347 26.45 -1.76 -28.18
C ASN A 347 24.97 -1.89 -28.59
N HIS A 348 24.01 -1.87 -27.67
CA HIS A 348 22.58 -2.09 -27.94
C HIS A 348 21.89 -0.84 -28.45
N SER A 349 22.13 -0.46 -29.71
CA SER A 349 21.59 0.79 -30.29
C SER A 349 20.07 0.93 -30.24
N SER A 350 19.34 -0.19 -30.13
CA SER A 350 17.87 -0.21 -30.13
C SER A 350 17.24 -0.10 -28.74
N LEU A 351 18.01 -0.17 -27.66
CA LEU A 351 17.47 -0.21 -26.30
C LEU A 351 16.83 1.14 -25.92
N LYS A 352 15.58 1.09 -25.43
CA LYS A 352 14.77 2.26 -25.07
C LYS A 352 14.21 2.19 -23.66
N PHE A 353 13.88 1.00 -23.17
CA PHE A 353 13.30 0.78 -21.84
C PHE A 353 14.17 -0.20 -21.05
N PHE A 354 14.58 0.22 -19.85
CA PHE A 354 15.33 -0.63 -18.93
C PHE A 354 14.80 -0.50 -17.50
N CYS A 355 14.42 -1.63 -16.91
CA CYS A 355 13.90 -1.72 -15.55
C CYS A 355 14.69 -2.73 -14.72
N ASN A 356 15.24 -2.29 -13.59
CA ASN A 356 15.96 -3.13 -12.65
C ASN A 356 15.72 -2.66 -11.21
N GLU A 357 14.53 -2.94 -10.71
CA GLU A 357 14.16 -2.67 -9.31
C GLU A 357 14.47 -3.88 -8.45
N ASN A 358 14.71 -3.71 -7.14
CA ASN A 358 14.85 -4.82 -6.19
C ASN A 358 15.84 -5.91 -6.65
N ASN A 359 16.99 -5.50 -7.19
CA ASN A 359 18.13 -6.36 -7.51
C ASN A 359 19.40 -5.78 -6.86
N LYS A 360 20.52 -6.49 -6.91
CA LYS A 360 21.80 -5.99 -6.42
C LYS A 360 22.49 -5.17 -7.51
N LEU A 361 22.68 -3.87 -7.29
CA LEU A 361 23.58 -3.09 -8.14
C LEU A 361 25.04 -3.45 -7.81
N VAL A 362 25.93 -3.37 -8.79
CA VAL A 362 27.37 -3.56 -8.57
C VAL A 362 28.16 -2.43 -9.23
N THR A 363 29.26 -2.03 -8.60
CA THR A 363 30.20 -1.04 -9.14
C THR A 363 31.31 -1.73 -9.92
N GLU A 364 31.78 -1.07 -10.97
CA GLU A 364 32.90 -1.53 -11.80
C GLU A 364 34.12 -0.60 -11.60
N PRO A 365 35.35 -1.04 -11.94
CA PRO A 365 36.56 -0.21 -11.80
C PRO A 365 36.47 1.13 -12.55
N ALA A 366 37.05 2.20 -11.99
CA ALA A 366 36.98 3.59 -12.49
C ALA A 366 37.53 3.85 -13.92
N VAL A 367 38.09 2.84 -14.58
CA VAL A 367 38.69 2.96 -15.93
C VAL A 367 37.63 3.17 -17.04
N PHE A 368 36.34 3.08 -16.71
CA PHE A 368 35.25 3.05 -17.69
C PHE A 368 34.39 4.33 -17.74
N GLU A 369 34.82 5.43 -17.11
CA GLU A 369 34.04 6.67 -16.93
C GLU A 369 33.71 7.47 -18.21
N HIS A 370 34.23 7.10 -19.39
CA HIS A 370 34.10 7.89 -20.63
C HIS A 370 33.49 7.16 -21.83
N LEU A 371 32.88 5.98 -21.65
CA LEU A 371 32.20 5.28 -22.74
C LEU A 371 30.81 5.87 -23.00
N ILE A 372 30.56 6.29 -24.24
CA ILE A 372 29.24 6.79 -24.67
C ILE A 372 28.43 5.60 -25.23
N PRO A 373 27.28 5.26 -24.64
CA PRO A 373 26.45 4.17 -25.13
C PRO A 373 25.79 4.52 -26.47
N LYS A 374 25.53 3.50 -27.30
CA LYS A 374 24.79 3.65 -28.56
C LYS A 374 23.28 3.79 -28.38
N PHE A 375 22.74 3.36 -27.25
CA PHE A 375 21.31 3.46 -26.95
C PHE A 375 20.88 4.89 -26.60
N GLN A 376 19.59 5.15 -26.78
CA GLN A 376 18.91 6.34 -26.28
C GLN A 376 17.66 5.91 -25.53
N LEU A 377 17.77 5.85 -24.21
CA LEU A 377 16.69 5.46 -23.33
C LEU A 377 15.57 6.50 -23.31
N VAL A 378 14.35 6.00 -23.28
CA VAL A 378 13.12 6.76 -23.00
C VAL A 378 12.73 6.56 -21.53
N PHE A 379 12.95 5.35 -21.01
CA PHE A 379 12.64 4.95 -19.64
C PHE A 379 13.83 4.24 -19.00
N PHE A 380 14.24 4.73 -17.83
CA PHE A 380 15.28 4.09 -17.02
C PHE A 380 14.85 4.04 -15.56
N SER A 381 14.74 2.84 -15.00
CA SER A 381 14.42 2.61 -13.58
C SER A 381 15.43 1.67 -12.96
N VAL A 382 16.18 2.16 -11.97
CA VAL A 382 17.00 1.36 -11.06
C VAL A 382 16.64 1.80 -9.64
N SER A 383 15.90 1.01 -8.88
CA SER A 383 15.39 1.42 -7.56
C SER A 383 15.41 0.30 -6.52
N LYS A 384 15.56 0.67 -5.24
CA LYS A 384 15.51 -0.21 -4.06
C LYS A 384 16.51 -1.36 -4.14
N THR A 385 17.79 -1.05 -3.99
CA THR A 385 18.85 -2.07 -3.99
C THR A 385 18.97 -2.78 -2.65
N THR A 386 19.31 -4.06 -2.68
CA THR A 386 19.44 -4.92 -1.46
C THR A 386 20.68 -4.61 -0.62
N GLU A 387 21.67 -3.91 -1.17
CA GLU A 387 22.91 -3.50 -0.49
C GLU A 387 23.23 -2.04 -0.81
N ALA A 388 23.49 -1.24 0.23
CA ALA A 388 23.82 0.16 0.09
C ALA A 388 25.17 0.33 -0.61
N LEU A 389 25.16 0.93 -1.80
CA LEU A 389 26.38 1.33 -2.50
C LEU A 389 26.51 2.84 -2.44
N ASN A 390 27.67 3.33 -2.01
CA ASN A 390 28.02 4.75 -2.16
C ASN A 390 28.40 5.01 -3.63
N VAL A 391 27.39 5.13 -4.50
CA VAL A 391 27.59 5.42 -5.93
C VAL A 391 27.22 6.86 -6.24
N GLN A 392 27.85 7.42 -7.27
CA GLN A 392 27.39 8.63 -7.94
C GLN A 392 26.37 8.28 -9.02
N ILE A 393 25.66 9.29 -9.52
CA ILE A 393 24.75 9.12 -10.66
C ILE A 393 25.54 8.64 -11.88
N PRO A 394 25.04 7.67 -12.66
CA PRO A 394 25.76 7.16 -13.83
C PRO A 394 26.02 8.23 -14.89
N ASN A 395 27.30 8.43 -15.24
CA ASN A 395 27.72 9.47 -16.19
C ASN A 395 27.10 9.30 -17.59
N PHE A 396 26.76 8.07 -18.00
CA PHE A 396 26.17 7.83 -19.33
C PHE A 396 24.83 8.55 -19.52
N LEU A 397 24.11 8.87 -18.44
CA LEU A 397 22.85 9.61 -18.47
C LEU A 397 23.00 11.00 -19.07
N TYR A 398 24.20 11.59 -18.99
CA TYR A 398 24.54 12.86 -19.65
C TYR A 398 24.28 12.84 -21.16
N TYR A 399 24.34 11.66 -21.77
CA TYR A 399 24.21 11.44 -23.21
C TYR A 399 22.82 10.89 -23.62
N GLN A 400 21.82 10.85 -22.73
CA GLN A 400 20.51 10.22 -22.98
C GLN A 400 19.39 11.21 -23.35
N TYR A 401 19.49 11.88 -24.50
CA TYR A 401 18.63 13.01 -24.87
C TYR A 401 17.15 12.68 -25.11
N HIS A 402 16.77 11.39 -25.19
CA HIS A 402 15.39 10.95 -25.34
C HIS A 402 14.69 10.58 -24.02
N LEU A 403 15.38 10.71 -22.89
CA LEU A 403 14.86 10.29 -21.59
C LEU A 403 13.61 11.09 -21.21
N ARG A 404 12.53 10.37 -20.90
CA ARG A 404 11.24 10.91 -20.43
C ARG A 404 10.96 10.51 -18.99
N PHE A 405 11.41 9.32 -18.58
CA PHE A 405 11.26 8.80 -17.22
C PHE A 405 12.61 8.38 -16.65
N LEU A 406 12.93 8.89 -15.47
CA LEU A 406 14.10 8.46 -14.70
C LEU A 406 13.73 8.16 -13.26
N ASP A 407 14.02 6.94 -12.80
CA ASP A 407 13.95 6.57 -11.39
C ASP A 407 15.29 6.00 -10.92
N LEU A 408 15.91 6.72 -9.97
CA LEU A 408 17.12 6.31 -9.25
C LEU A 408 16.86 6.24 -7.73
N SER A 409 15.62 6.11 -7.30
CA SER A 409 15.21 6.12 -5.89
C SER A 409 15.76 4.94 -5.09
N HIS A 410 15.95 5.12 -3.78
CA HIS A 410 16.33 4.06 -2.84
C HIS A 410 17.65 3.33 -3.21
N ASN A 411 18.68 4.08 -3.60
CA ASN A 411 20.00 3.53 -3.97
C ASN A 411 21.16 4.08 -3.15
N ASN A 412 20.89 4.90 -2.12
CA ASN A 412 21.94 5.54 -1.31
C ASN A 412 22.95 6.36 -2.15
N ILE A 413 22.50 6.96 -3.26
CA ILE A 413 23.33 7.81 -4.11
C ILE A 413 23.74 9.07 -3.33
N THR A 414 25.01 9.45 -3.41
CA THR A 414 25.56 10.62 -2.73
C THR A 414 25.88 11.75 -3.70
N GLY A 415 26.04 12.96 -3.17
CA GLY A 415 26.41 14.15 -3.95
C GLY A 415 25.33 15.23 -3.91
N MET A 416 25.44 16.22 -4.80
CA MET A 416 24.43 17.28 -4.94
C MET A 416 23.32 16.85 -5.90
N PHE A 417 22.18 17.55 -5.85
CA PHE A 417 21.12 17.39 -6.84
C PHE A 417 21.66 17.60 -8.27
N PRO A 418 21.36 16.70 -9.23
CA PRO A 418 21.96 16.72 -10.56
C PRO A 418 21.27 17.70 -11.52
N SER A 419 21.46 19.01 -11.34
CA SER A 419 20.84 20.02 -12.22
C SER A 419 21.24 19.86 -13.69
N TRP A 420 22.43 19.32 -13.96
CA TRP A 420 22.90 19.02 -15.32
C TRP A 420 22.02 18.02 -16.05
N LEU A 421 21.33 17.12 -15.33
CA LEU A 421 20.41 16.15 -15.92
C LEU A 421 19.22 16.88 -16.55
N LEU A 422 18.68 17.88 -15.86
CA LEU A 422 17.56 18.66 -16.40
C LEU A 422 17.97 19.43 -17.66
N ASN A 423 19.19 19.98 -17.68
CA ASN A 423 19.70 20.73 -18.83
C ASN A 423 19.86 19.88 -20.09
N ASN A 424 20.37 18.66 -19.92
CA ASN A 424 20.65 17.79 -21.06
C ASN A 424 19.42 16.99 -21.50
N ASN A 425 18.49 16.71 -20.59
CA ASN A 425 17.32 15.87 -20.84
C ASN A 425 16.05 16.73 -20.90
N THR A 426 15.94 17.59 -21.90
CA THR A 426 14.82 18.56 -22.05
C THR A 426 13.44 17.91 -22.28
N ARG A 427 13.40 16.61 -22.56
CA ARG A 427 12.17 15.80 -22.70
C ARG A 427 11.74 15.10 -21.41
N LEU A 428 12.49 15.28 -20.31
CA LEU A 428 12.21 14.60 -19.05
C LEU A 428 10.85 15.05 -18.50
N GLU A 429 9.98 14.07 -18.24
CA GLU A 429 8.63 14.25 -17.73
C GLU A 429 8.56 13.88 -16.25
N GLN A 430 9.31 12.85 -15.85
CA GLN A 430 9.29 12.35 -14.48
C GLN A 430 10.70 12.04 -13.97
N LEU A 431 10.99 12.53 -12.76
CA LEU A 431 12.26 12.36 -12.08
C LEU A 431 12.06 11.92 -10.63
N TYR A 432 12.47 10.70 -10.31
CA TYR A 432 12.43 10.14 -8.97
C TYR A 432 13.84 9.89 -8.45
N LEU A 433 14.21 10.62 -7.41
CA LEU A 433 15.50 10.56 -6.72
C LEU A 433 15.32 10.30 -5.21
N SER A 434 14.13 9.87 -4.78
CA SER A 434 13.79 9.75 -3.37
C SER A 434 14.53 8.62 -2.65
N GLY A 435 14.76 8.74 -1.35
CA GLY A 435 15.43 7.69 -0.56
C GLY A 435 16.92 7.52 -0.89
N ASN A 436 17.61 8.60 -1.24
CA ASN A 436 19.05 8.64 -1.47
C ASN A 436 19.74 9.47 -0.37
N SER A 437 21.00 9.84 -0.60
CA SER A 437 21.83 10.62 0.31
C SER A 437 22.27 11.94 -0.34
N PHE A 438 21.41 12.56 -1.16
CA PHE A 438 21.70 13.86 -1.77
C PHE A 438 21.79 14.96 -0.71
N VAL A 439 22.75 15.88 -0.85
CA VAL A 439 23.05 16.97 0.08
C VAL A 439 23.07 18.34 -0.61
N GLY A 440 23.20 19.40 0.18
CA GLY A 440 23.31 20.77 -0.32
C GLY A 440 21.95 21.39 -0.68
N THR A 441 21.97 22.52 -1.38
CA THR A 441 20.76 23.25 -1.76
C THR A 441 20.19 22.77 -3.09
N LEU A 442 18.88 22.93 -3.29
CA LEU A 442 18.23 22.69 -4.58
C LEU A 442 18.59 23.83 -5.55
N GLN A 443 19.66 23.64 -6.30
CA GLN A 443 20.07 24.59 -7.35
C GLN A 443 19.38 24.23 -8.66
N LEU A 444 18.58 25.16 -9.18
CA LEU A 444 17.93 25.05 -10.47
C LEU A 444 18.40 26.21 -11.36
N GLN A 445 18.52 25.98 -12.67
CA GLN A 445 18.86 27.06 -13.62
C GLN A 445 17.61 27.84 -14.04
N GLU A 446 17.80 29.05 -14.57
CA GLU A 446 16.72 29.98 -14.94
C GLU A 446 15.91 29.57 -16.20
N HIS A 447 16.13 28.38 -16.77
CA HIS A 447 15.41 27.92 -17.97
C HIS A 447 14.20 27.03 -17.61
N PRO A 448 13.04 27.22 -18.27
CA PRO A 448 11.83 26.43 -18.00
C PRO A 448 11.92 25.01 -18.59
N TYR A 449 11.40 24.03 -17.84
CA TYR A 449 11.24 22.62 -18.22
C TYR A 449 9.75 22.25 -18.31
N PRO A 450 9.04 22.64 -19.38
CA PRO A 450 7.59 22.53 -19.49
C PRO A 450 7.07 21.10 -19.64
N LYS A 451 7.95 20.11 -19.84
CA LYS A 451 7.59 18.69 -19.93
C LYS A 451 7.56 18.00 -18.58
N MET A 452 8.23 18.55 -17.56
CA MET A 452 8.27 17.97 -16.23
C MET A 452 6.88 18.02 -15.59
N THR A 453 6.31 16.86 -15.31
CA THR A 453 5.03 16.70 -14.61
C THR A 453 5.23 16.16 -13.19
N GLU A 454 6.28 15.36 -12.95
CA GLU A 454 6.53 14.78 -11.63
C GLU A 454 7.98 14.91 -11.17
N LEU A 455 8.17 15.47 -9.97
CA LEU A 455 9.47 15.54 -9.31
C LEU A 455 9.36 14.99 -7.89
N ASP A 456 10.12 13.92 -7.61
CA ASP A 456 10.25 13.35 -6.26
C ASP A 456 11.72 13.32 -5.82
N ILE A 457 12.07 14.20 -4.88
CA ILE A 457 13.39 14.26 -4.24
C ILE A 457 13.29 13.99 -2.73
N SER A 458 12.21 13.33 -2.30
CA SER A 458 11.92 13.08 -0.89
C SER A 458 12.93 12.15 -0.21
N ASN A 459 13.03 12.18 1.12
CA ASN A 459 13.88 11.29 1.90
C ASN A 459 15.35 11.34 1.44
N ASN A 460 15.92 12.55 1.50
CA ASN A 460 17.32 12.87 1.23
C ASN A 460 17.85 13.77 2.36
N ASN A 461 19.07 14.29 2.24
CA ASN A 461 19.68 15.19 3.21
C ASN A 461 19.90 16.60 2.63
N MET A 462 18.98 17.05 1.77
CA MET A 462 19.04 18.38 1.13
C MET A 462 18.64 19.47 2.13
N THR A 463 19.21 20.67 1.98
CA THR A 463 19.02 21.80 2.90
C THR A 463 18.78 23.11 2.13
N GLY A 464 18.60 24.22 2.84
CA GLY A 464 18.37 25.54 2.24
C GLY A 464 16.89 25.79 1.92
N GLN A 465 16.61 26.80 1.08
CA GLN A 465 15.25 27.20 0.74
C GLN A 465 14.78 26.55 -0.56
N ILE A 466 13.47 26.35 -0.69
CA ILE A 466 12.85 26.01 -1.98
C ILE A 466 12.98 27.24 -2.90
N PRO A 467 13.53 27.11 -4.12
CA PRO A 467 13.67 28.24 -5.04
C PRO A 467 12.33 28.94 -5.31
N LYS A 468 12.32 30.28 -5.25
CA LYS A 468 11.09 31.07 -5.48
C LYS A 468 10.57 30.94 -6.90
N ASP A 469 11.48 30.74 -7.86
CA ASP A 469 11.16 30.63 -9.28
C ASP A 469 10.82 29.21 -9.71
N ILE A 470 10.62 28.27 -8.77
CA ILE A 470 10.32 26.87 -9.06
C ILE A 470 9.12 26.69 -10.00
N CYS A 471 8.14 27.58 -9.93
CA CYS A 471 6.95 27.56 -10.78
C CYS A 471 7.21 28.07 -12.20
N LEU A 472 8.19 28.94 -12.40
CA LEU A 472 8.66 29.33 -13.73
C LEU A 472 9.46 28.20 -14.36
N ILE A 473 10.23 27.49 -13.53
CA ILE A 473 11.09 26.39 -13.94
C ILE A 473 10.25 25.15 -14.28
N PHE A 474 9.21 24.84 -13.53
CA PHE A 474 8.33 23.69 -13.77
C PHE A 474 6.85 24.12 -13.86
N PRO A 475 6.43 24.74 -14.98
CA PRO A 475 5.12 25.39 -15.09
C PRO A 475 3.93 24.42 -15.17
N ASN A 476 4.18 23.14 -15.49
CA ASN A 476 3.15 22.12 -15.72
C ASN A 476 3.23 20.94 -14.72
N LEU A 477 3.81 21.16 -13.52
CA LEU A 477 3.88 20.11 -12.50
C LEU A 477 2.48 19.61 -12.13
N GLU A 478 2.35 18.30 -12.02
CA GLU A 478 1.20 17.58 -11.48
C GLU A 478 1.49 17.08 -10.07
N SER A 479 2.74 16.68 -9.80
CA SER A 479 3.19 16.12 -8.53
C SER A 479 4.55 16.68 -8.12
N LEU A 480 4.62 17.28 -6.93
CA LEU A 480 5.87 17.75 -6.33
C LEU A 480 6.05 17.14 -4.94
N ARG A 481 7.12 16.35 -4.77
CA ARG A 481 7.44 15.66 -3.52
C ARG A 481 8.87 15.97 -3.08
N MET A 482 8.99 16.59 -1.92
CA MET A 482 10.26 17.02 -1.32
C MET A 482 10.31 16.68 0.18
N ALA A 483 9.52 15.69 0.60
CA ALA A 483 9.35 15.34 2.01
C ALA A 483 10.65 14.81 2.63
N LYS A 484 10.77 14.77 3.97
CA LYS A 484 11.91 14.16 4.69
C LYS A 484 13.26 14.68 4.21
N ASN A 485 13.44 15.99 4.27
CA ASN A 485 14.69 16.70 3.97
C ASN A 485 14.92 17.77 5.05
N GLY A 486 15.90 18.65 4.87
CA GLY A 486 16.18 19.80 5.72
C GLY A 486 15.81 21.14 5.07
N PHE A 487 14.76 21.20 4.24
CA PHE A 487 14.36 22.47 3.61
C PHE A 487 13.80 23.45 4.65
N THR A 488 14.17 24.73 4.51
CA THR A 488 13.85 25.84 5.42
C THR A 488 13.16 26.98 4.66
N GLY A 489 12.67 27.99 5.38
CA GLY A 489 12.07 29.19 4.78
C GLY A 489 10.59 29.03 4.45
N CYS A 490 10.12 29.77 3.43
CA CYS A 490 8.72 29.83 3.04
C CYS A 490 8.38 28.85 1.90
N ILE A 491 7.15 28.35 1.89
CA ILE A 491 6.59 27.67 0.72
C ILE A 491 6.35 28.73 -0.38
N PRO A 492 6.91 28.58 -1.60
CA PRO A 492 6.66 29.54 -2.69
C PRO A 492 5.16 29.64 -3.01
N SER A 493 4.59 30.84 -2.89
CA SER A 493 3.15 31.07 -3.11
C SER A 493 2.70 30.74 -4.54
N CYS A 494 3.61 30.83 -5.51
CA CYS A 494 3.34 30.49 -6.90
C CYS A 494 2.87 29.04 -7.10
N LEU A 495 3.19 28.12 -6.18
CA LEU A 495 2.74 26.72 -6.26
C LEU A 495 1.21 26.63 -6.20
N GLY A 496 0.53 27.59 -5.59
CA GLY A 496 -0.94 27.68 -5.59
C GLY A 496 -1.57 28.09 -6.90
N ASN A 497 -0.77 28.63 -7.83
CA ASN A 497 -1.22 29.08 -9.13
C ASN A 497 -0.98 28.06 -10.26
N ILE A 498 -0.32 26.94 -9.98
CA ILE A 498 -0.10 25.88 -10.96
C ILE A 498 -1.39 25.05 -11.08
N SER A 499 -2.17 25.29 -12.12
CA SER A 499 -3.49 24.64 -12.30
C SER A 499 -3.42 23.13 -12.52
N SER A 500 -2.28 22.58 -12.94
CA SER A 500 -2.09 21.13 -13.08
C SER A 500 -1.68 20.45 -11.78
N LEU A 501 -1.19 21.20 -10.77
CA LEU A 501 -0.64 20.62 -9.55
C LEU A 501 -1.78 19.99 -8.75
N SER A 502 -1.73 18.67 -8.58
CA SER A 502 -2.72 17.90 -7.84
C SER A 502 -2.16 17.36 -6.53
N LEU A 503 -0.86 17.05 -6.49
CA LEU A 503 -0.16 16.47 -5.34
C LEU A 503 1.02 17.35 -4.91
N LEU A 504 1.00 17.77 -3.65
CA LEU A 504 2.11 18.46 -2.99
C LEU A 504 2.45 17.78 -1.65
N ASP A 505 3.65 17.22 -1.54
CA ASP A 505 4.19 16.69 -0.28
C ASP A 505 5.51 17.38 0.09
N LEU A 506 5.46 18.23 1.11
CA LEU A 506 6.61 18.93 1.70
C LEU A 506 6.81 18.53 3.18
N SER A 507 6.21 17.42 3.62
CA SER A 507 6.21 17.01 5.02
C SER A 507 7.61 16.66 5.55
N ASN A 508 7.80 16.68 6.86
CA ASN A 508 9.08 16.32 7.51
C ASN A 508 10.25 17.18 6.99
N ASN A 509 10.10 18.50 7.11
CA ASN A 509 11.12 19.50 6.77
C ASN A 509 11.19 20.55 7.91
N GLN A 510 11.84 21.69 7.67
CA GLN A 510 12.01 22.79 8.64
C GLN A 510 11.38 24.10 8.12
N LEU A 511 10.30 24.01 7.33
CA LEU A 511 9.63 25.16 6.73
C LEU A 511 8.86 25.96 7.79
N SER A 512 8.86 27.30 7.70
CA SER A 512 8.40 28.18 8.80
C SER A 512 7.36 29.24 8.42
N THR A 513 7.08 29.46 7.14
CA THR A 513 6.13 30.50 6.70
C THR A 513 5.18 29.99 5.63
N VAL A 514 3.89 30.26 5.85
CA VAL A 514 2.77 29.91 4.96
C VAL A 514 2.13 31.19 4.44
N THR A 515 2.30 31.45 3.14
CA THR A 515 1.38 32.28 2.35
C THR A 515 0.75 31.37 1.31
N LEU A 516 -0.15 30.50 1.76
CA LEU A 516 -0.81 29.51 0.90
C LEU A 516 -2.10 30.11 0.34
N GLU A 517 -2.01 30.81 -0.79
CA GLU A 517 -3.16 31.01 -1.67
C GLU A 517 -3.33 29.78 -2.56
N LEU A 518 -3.47 28.59 -1.96
CA LEU A 518 -3.65 27.34 -2.72
C LEU A 518 -5.14 27.15 -3.00
N LEU A 519 -5.54 27.34 -4.25
CA LEU A 519 -6.83 26.87 -4.73
C LEU A 519 -6.55 25.63 -5.59
N THR A 520 -7.11 24.48 -5.17
CA THR A 520 -7.30 23.24 -5.96
C THR A 520 -6.21 22.14 -5.95
N LEU A 521 -5.62 21.78 -4.80
CA LEU A 521 -4.86 20.52 -4.67
C LEU A 521 -5.77 19.35 -4.27
N GLN A 522 -5.61 18.18 -4.89
CA GLN A 522 -6.26 16.94 -4.47
C GLN A 522 -5.61 16.37 -3.20
N TYR A 523 -4.27 16.41 -3.15
CA TYR A 523 -3.45 15.89 -2.05
C TYR A 523 -2.47 16.95 -1.56
N LEU A 524 -2.63 17.39 -0.31
CA LEU A 524 -1.73 18.34 0.35
C LEU A 524 -1.18 17.75 1.65
N LYS A 525 0.14 17.59 1.71
CA LYS A 525 0.84 17.08 2.89
C LYS A 525 2.00 17.99 3.28
N LEU A 526 1.81 18.71 4.39
CA LEU A 526 2.75 19.66 4.97
C LEU A 526 3.12 19.30 6.42
N SER A 527 2.75 18.10 6.87
CA SER A 527 2.92 17.69 8.26
C SER A 527 4.38 17.67 8.72
N ASN A 528 4.62 17.81 10.02
CA ASN A 528 5.96 17.81 10.64
C ASN A 528 6.88 18.88 10.03
N ASN A 529 6.51 20.15 10.25
CA ASN A 529 7.27 21.34 9.89
C ASN A 529 7.11 22.40 11.01
N ASN A 530 7.66 23.61 10.80
CA ASN A 530 7.51 24.74 11.71
C ASN A 530 6.46 25.76 11.21
N LEU A 531 5.50 25.34 10.37
CA LEU A 531 4.56 26.25 9.70
C LEU A 531 3.57 26.83 10.71
N GLY A 532 3.31 28.13 10.63
CA GLY A 532 2.33 28.80 11.49
C GLY A 532 1.48 29.81 10.74
N GLY A 533 0.51 30.39 11.45
CA GLY A 533 -0.50 31.28 10.87
C GLY A 533 -1.90 30.66 10.89
N GLN A 534 -2.88 31.42 10.40
CA GLN A 534 -4.23 30.91 10.19
C GLN A 534 -4.33 30.22 8.83
N ILE A 535 -5.07 29.11 8.77
CA ILE A 535 -5.41 28.48 7.49
C ILE A 535 -6.48 29.34 6.79
N PRO A 536 -6.28 29.75 5.53
CA PRO A 536 -7.30 30.48 4.79
C PRO A 536 -8.49 29.58 4.45
N THR A 537 -9.69 30.15 4.43
CA THR A 537 -10.94 29.42 4.13
C THR A 537 -10.95 28.78 2.74
N SER A 538 -10.15 29.28 1.81
CA SER A 538 -9.97 28.74 0.46
C SER A 538 -9.50 27.29 0.44
N VAL A 539 -8.65 26.87 1.39
CA VAL A 539 -8.14 25.48 1.50
C VAL A 539 -9.31 24.51 1.65
N PHE A 540 -10.34 24.91 2.39
CA PHE A 540 -11.52 24.10 2.65
C PHE A 540 -12.66 24.36 1.69
N ASN A 541 -12.54 25.23 0.69
CA ASN A 541 -13.61 25.59 -0.26
C ASN A 541 -13.47 24.91 -1.64
N SER A 542 -12.63 23.87 -1.73
CA SER A 542 -12.30 23.16 -2.96
C SER A 542 -13.23 21.96 -3.20
N SER A 543 -13.71 21.78 -4.43
CA SER A 543 -14.49 20.59 -4.81
C SER A 543 -13.62 19.39 -5.20
N VAL A 544 -12.30 19.57 -5.32
CA VAL A 544 -11.37 18.52 -5.77
C VAL A 544 -10.43 18.02 -4.67
N SER A 545 -10.42 18.67 -3.51
CA SER A 545 -9.50 18.32 -2.42
C SER A 545 -10.01 17.11 -1.64
N GLU A 546 -9.14 16.11 -1.49
CA GLU A 546 -9.47 14.82 -0.90
C GLU A 546 -8.62 14.52 0.34
N TYR A 547 -7.35 14.94 0.34
CA TYR A 547 -6.42 14.60 1.42
C TYR A 547 -5.69 15.84 1.95
N LEU A 548 -5.82 16.09 3.26
CA LEU A 548 -5.15 17.20 3.94
C LEU A 548 -4.39 16.70 5.16
N TYR A 549 -3.07 16.88 5.15
CA TYR A 549 -2.19 16.57 6.28
C TYR A 549 -1.39 17.79 6.69
N LEU A 550 -1.80 18.43 7.78
CA LEU A 550 -1.16 19.60 8.38
C LEU A 550 -0.66 19.30 9.81
N GLY A 551 -0.69 18.04 10.23
CA GLY A 551 -0.27 17.58 11.55
C GLY A 551 1.14 18.04 11.94
N ASP A 552 1.42 18.17 13.24
CA ASP A 552 2.75 18.52 13.77
C ASP A 552 3.30 19.85 13.20
N ASN A 553 2.60 20.95 13.47
CA ASN A 553 2.95 22.31 13.04
C ASN A 553 2.54 23.35 14.11
N ASN A 554 2.62 24.63 13.79
CA ASN A 554 2.27 25.78 14.65
C ASN A 554 1.05 26.58 14.13
N PHE A 555 0.14 25.94 13.37
CA PHE A 555 -1.07 26.61 12.87
C PHE A 555 -2.02 26.96 14.02
N TRP A 556 -2.72 28.09 13.90
CA TRP A 556 -3.67 28.55 14.90
C TRP A 556 -4.95 29.12 14.27
N GLY A 557 -5.94 29.42 15.10
CA GLY A 557 -7.23 29.97 14.65
C GLY A 557 -8.41 29.06 14.98
N GLN A 558 -9.57 29.36 14.39
CA GLN A 558 -10.83 28.67 14.65
C GLN A 558 -11.45 28.18 13.35
N ILE A 559 -11.45 26.86 13.13
CA ILE A 559 -11.97 26.24 11.90
C ILE A 559 -13.49 26.03 11.90
N SER A 560 -14.14 26.19 13.07
CA SER A 560 -15.60 26.02 13.22
C SER A 560 -16.45 26.99 12.41
N TYR A 561 -15.88 28.10 11.96
CA TYR A 561 -16.57 29.15 11.20
C TYR A 561 -16.45 29.00 9.69
N PHE A 562 -15.79 27.94 9.21
CA PHE A 562 -15.55 27.76 7.78
C PHE A 562 -16.84 27.35 7.05
N PRO A 563 -17.07 27.85 5.82
CA PRO A 563 -18.31 27.59 5.10
C PRO A 563 -18.58 26.09 4.88
N LEU A 564 -19.81 25.66 5.15
CA LEU A 564 -20.24 24.26 5.06
C LEU A 564 -20.15 23.68 3.63
N ASN A 565 -20.19 24.52 2.60
CA ASN A 565 -20.23 24.08 1.19
C ASN A 565 -18.90 23.50 0.69
N GLY A 566 -17.80 23.81 1.36
CA GLY A 566 -16.46 23.41 0.94
C GLY A 566 -16.03 22.00 1.38
N TRP A 567 -16.82 21.35 2.24
CA TRP A 567 -16.48 20.07 2.86
C TRP A 567 -16.94 18.83 2.07
N LYS A 568 -17.07 18.88 0.73
CA LYS A 568 -17.81 17.84 -0.03
C LYS A 568 -17.00 16.62 -0.45
N SER A 569 -15.68 16.76 -0.61
CA SER A 569 -14.84 15.74 -1.27
C SER A 569 -13.75 15.14 -0.39
N TRP A 570 -13.67 15.53 0.89
CA TRP A 570 -12.59 15.10 1.79
C TRP A 570 -12.69 13.63 2.16
N ILE A 571 -11.57 12.93 2.04
CA ILE A 571 -11.36 11.54 2.47
C ILE A 571 -10.57 11.53 3.79
N VAL A 572 -9.50 12.34 3.90
CA VAL A 572 -8.67 12.44 5.10
C VAL A 572 -8.41 13.89 5.48
N VAL A 573 -8.62 14.21 6.75
CA VAL A 573 -8.27 15.50 7.36
C VAL A 573 -7.47 15.27 8.64
N ASP A 574 -6.18 15.59 8.60
CA ASP A 574 -5.26 15.58 9.74
C ASP A 574 -4.76 17.00 10.03
N LEU A 575 -5.20 17.55 11.16
CA LEU A 575 -4.80 18.84 11.73
C LEU A 575 -4.16 18.65 13.12
N SER A 576 -3.67 17.44 13.42
CA SER A 576 -3.16 17.06 14.73
C SER A 576 -1.98 17.92 15.20
N ASN A 577 -1.73 17.98 16.51
CA ASN A 577 -0.55 18.63 17.09
C ASN A 577 -0.26 20.03 16.54
N ASN A 578 -1.21 20.94 16.76
CA ASN A 578 -1.19 22.34 16.32
C ASN A 578 -1.74 23.24 17.46
N GLN A 579 -2.03 24.51 17.16
CA GLN A 579 -2.58 25.49 18.10
C GLN A 579 -4.02 25.89 17.74
N PHE A 580 -4.79 25.02 17.07
CA PHE A 580 -6.20 25.30 16.76
C PHE A 580 -7.05 25.39 18.02
N SER A 581 -8.05 26.26 17.99
CA SER A 581 -8.95 26.49 19.12
C SER A 581 -10.40 26.64 18.64
N GLY A 582 -11.32 26.86 19.59
CA GLY A 582 -12.75 26.98 19.29
C GLY A 582 -13.46 25.64 19.35
N MET A 583 -14.62 25.53 18.70
CA MET A 583 -15.41 24.30 18.71
C MET A 583 -15.01 23.37 17.57
N LEU A 584 -15.36 22.09 17.67
CA LEU A 584 -15.23 21.15 16.55
C LEU A 584 -16.11 21.60 15.37
N PRO A 585 -15.60 21.55 14.12
CA PRO A 585 -16.34 22.00 12.94
C PRO A 585 -17.45 20.99 12.59
N ARG A 586 -18.67 21.50 12.38
CA ARG A 586 -19.85 20.66 12.02
C ARG A 586 -19.86 20.24 10.55
N GLY A 587 -19.03 20.88 9.72
CA GLY A 587 -19.02 20.69 8.26
C GLY A 587 -18.58 19.31 7.78
N PHE A 588 -17.88 18.52 8.60
CA PHE A 588 -17.43 17.17 8.22
C PHE A 588 -18.55 16.27 7.71
N VAL A 589 -19.77 16.44 8.24
CA VAL A 589 -20.96 15.65 7.86
C VAL A 589 -21.42 15.86 6.42
N ASN A 590 -20.89 16.88 5.74
CA ASN A 590 -21.20 17.15 4.34
C ASN A 590 -20.30 16.36 3.38
N SER A 591 -19.21 15.74 3.86
CA SER A 591 -18.38 14.89 3.04
C SER A 591 -18.93 13.47 3.08
N THR A 592 -19.33 12.92 1.93
CA THR A 592 -19.86 11.56 1.85
C THR A 592 -18.77 10.49 1.86
N ASN A 593 -17.51 10.87 1.60
CA ASN A 593 -16.38 9.95 1.45
C ASN A 593 -15.35 10.12 2.57
N LEU A 594 -15.69 10.79 3.67
CA LEU A 594 -14.75 11.07 4.75
C LEU A 594 -14.50 9.81 5.57
N GLU A 595 -13.26 9.33 5.55
CA GLU A 595 -12.84 8.09 6.19
C GLU A 595 -12.01 8.34 7.45
N ALA A 596 -11.22 9.43 7.51
CA ALA A 596 -10.38 9.74 8.66
C ALA A 596 -10.35 11.22 9.06
N ILE A 597 -10.44 11.44 10.37
CA ILE A 597 -10.34 12.75 11.02
C ILE A 597 -9.35 12.64 12.18
N ASP A 598 -8.26 13.41 12.13
CA ASP A 598 -7.36 13.63 13.26
C ASP A 598 -7.28 15.11 13.62
N LEU A 599 -7.79 15.46 14.79
CA LEU A 599 -7.75 16.79 15.38
C LEU A 599 -7.05 16.79 16.75
N SER A 600 -6.30 15.72 17.04
CA SER A 600 -5.68 15.52 18.35
C SER A 600 -4.63 16.59 18.69
N LYS A 601 -4.27 16.73 19.97
CA LYS A 601 -3.20 17.63 20.44
C LYS A 601 -3.43 19.08 20.00
N ASN A 602 -4.61 19.62 20.29
CA ASN A 602 -5.02 20.99 19.97
C ASN A 602 -5.77 21.60 21.17
N HIS A 603 -6.34 22.79 21.00
CA HIS A 603 -7.11 23.50 22.03
C HIS A 603 -8.62 23.53 21.74
N PHE A 604 -9.16 22.52 21.04
CA PHE A 604 -10.60 22.44 20.78
C PHE A 604 -11.38 22.27 22.07
N LYS A 605 -12.55 22.92 22.16
CA LYS A 605 -13.38 22.96 23.37
C LYS A 605 -14.87 22.79 23.07
N GLY A 606 -15.63 22.51 24.14
CA GLY A 606 -17.07 22.28 24.06
C GLY A 606 -17.41 20.83 23.70
N PRO A 607 -18.69 20.54 23.46
CA PRO A 607 -19.16 19.17 23.22
C PRO A 607 -18.84 18.67 21.82
N ILE A 608 -18.74 17.34 21.71
CA ILE A 608 -18.79 16.64 20.43
C ILE A 608 -20.14 16.96 19.76
N PRO A 609 -20.15 17.56 18.55
CA PRO A 609 -21.39 17.95 17.90
C PRO A 609 -22.30 16.75 17.62
N ARG A 610 -23.61 16.92 17.86
CA ARG A 610 -24.62 15.89 17.53
C ARG A 610 -24.63 15.54 16.03
N ASP A 611 -24.20 16.47 15.18
CA ASP A 611 -24.04 16.24 13.75
C ASP A 611 -23.11 15.06 13.44
N PHE A 612 -22.09 14.82 14.28
CA PHE A 612 -21.15 13.72 14.07
C PHE A 612 -21.81 12.33 14.14
N CYS A 613 -23.05 12.23 14.64
CA CYS A 613 -23.86 11.01 14.53
C CYS A 613 -24.19 10.61 13.07
N LYS A 614 -23.89 11.45 12.07
CA LYS A 614 -24.10 11.18 10.64
C LYS A 614 -22.83 10.79 9.88
N LEU A 615 -21.70 10.62 10.58
CA LEU A 615 -20.41 10.29 9.98
C LEU A 615 -20.32 8.79 9.67
N ASP A 616 -21.12 8.32 8.71
CA ASP A 616 -21.33 6.89 8.49
C ASP A 616 -20.13 6.17 7.84
N GLN A 617 -19.29 6.89 7.10
CA GLN A 617 -18.10 6.35 6.43
C GLN A 617 -16.81 6.52 7.25
N VAL A 618 -16.84 7.25 8.37
CA VAL A 618 -15.64 7.53 9.15
C VAL A 618 -15.17 6.25 9.85
N GLN A 619 -13.96 5.84 9.51
CA GLN A 619 -13.25 4.71 10.07
C GLN A 619 -12.33 5.14 11.22
N TYR A 620 -11.80 6.36 11.16
CA TYR A 620 -10.82 6.89 12.14
C TYR A 620 -11.26 8.23 12.69
N LEU A 621 -11.43 8.29 14.01
CA LEU A 621 -11.75 9.53 14.71
C LEU A 621 -10.82 9.75 15.90
N ILE A 622 -9.86 10.66 15.73
CA ILE A 622 -8.83 10.97 16.71
C ILE A 622 -9.03 12.41 17.19
N LEU A 623 -9.53 12.57 18.42
CA LEU A 623 -9.80 13.87 19.06
C LEU A 623 -9.05 14.01 20.39
N SER A 624 -8.07 13.14 20.64
CA SER A 624 -7.36 13.06 21.92
C SER A 624 -6.54 14.31 22.23
N ASP A 625 -6.24 14.54 23.50
CA ASP A 625 -5.41 15.66 23.96
C ASP A 625 -5.97 17.03 23.48
N ASN A 626 -7.18 17.32 23.96
CA ASN A 626 -7.91 18.55 23.67
C ASN A 626 -8.66 19.00 24.94
N ASN A 627 -9.46 20.05 24.84
CA ASN A 627 -10.24 20.60 25.93
C ASN A 627 -11.77 20.37 25.74
N LEU A 628 -12.14 19.27 25.09
CA LEU A 628 -13.54 18.89 24.82
C LEU A 628 -14.25 18.54 26.12
N SER A 629 -15.55 18.84 26.21
CA SER A 629 -16.32 18.67 27.45
C SER A 629 -17.77 18.29 27.20
N GLY A 630 -18.47 17.82 28.24
CA GLY A 630 -19.84 17.31 28.11
C GLY A 630 -19.87 15.84 27.72
N TYR A 631 -21.03 15.37 27.25
CA TYR A 631 -21.33 13.94 27.08
C TYR A 631 -21.07 13.46 25.64
N ILE A 632 -20.79 12.16 25.48
CA ILE A 632 -20.90 11.49 24.19
C ILE A 632 -22.39 11.54 23.76
N PRO A 633 -22.74 12.06 22.56
CA PRO A 633 -24.11 12.08 22.09
C PRO A 633 -24.69 10.66 22.02
N SER A 634 -25.93 10.44 22.49
CA SER A 634 -26.52 9.09 22.52
C SER A 634 -26.74 8.45 21.14
N CYS A 635 -26.81 9.26 20.07
CA CYS A 635 -26.88 8.78 18.70
C CYS A 635 -25.51 8.45 18.09
N PHE A 636 -24.42 8.68 18.82
CA PHE A 636 -23.08 8.55 18.28
C PHE A 636 -22.71 7.07 18.18
N SER A 637 -23.05 6.45 17.05
CA SER A 637 -22.79 5.04 16.73
C SER A 637 -22.46 4.88 15.24
N PRO A 638 -21.37 5.51 14.74
CA PRO A 638 -20.95 5.34 13.35
C PRO A 638 -20.63 3.86 13.06
N PRO A 639 -21.20 3.26 12.01
CA PRO A 639 -21.11 1.81 11.75
C PRO A 639 -19.73 1.37 11.23
N SER A 640 -19.03 2.26 10.53
CA SER A 640 -17.75 1.97 9.87
C SER A 640 -16.53 2.28 10.74
N ILE A 641 -16.72 2.78 11.96
CA ILE A 641 -15.61 3.19 12.82
C ILE A 641 -14.76 1.99 13.27
N ILE A 642 -13.45 2.11 13.11
CA ILE A 642 -12.45 1.09 13.45
C ILE A 642 -11.60 1.57 14.63
N HIS A 643 -11.11 2.81 14.59
CA HIS A 643 -10.26 3.37 15.64
C HIS A 643 -10.84 4.68 16.17
N MET A 644 -11.06 4.73 17.48
CA MET A 644 -11.53 5.90 18.19
C MET A 644 -10.59 6.26 19.32
N HIS A 645 -10.16 7.54 19.32
CA HIS A 645 -9.27 8.08 20.34
C HIS A 645 -9.81 9.41 20.89
N LEU A 646 -10.36 9.38 22.10
CA LEU A 646 -10.92 10.54 22.81
C LEU A 646 -10.16 10.87 24.11
N SER A 647 -8.97 10.30 24.31
CA SER A 647 -8.24 10.42 25.58
C SER A 647 -7.79 11.85 25.89
N LYS A 648 -7.44 12.12 27.16
CA LYS A 648 -6.91 13.41 27.62
C LYS A 648 -7.82 14.58 27.24
N ASN A 649 -9.08 14.50 27.66
CA ASN A 649 -10.10 15.52 27.45
C ASN A 649 -10.86 15.78 28.77
N ARG A 650 -11.98 16.52 28.73
CA ARG A 650 -12.87 16.78 29.88
C ARG A 650 -14.27 16.23 29.63
N LEU A 651 -14.39 15.16 28.83
CA LEU A 651 -15.67 14.50 28.56
C LEU A 651 -16.20 13.84 29.83
N SER A 652 -17.52 13.81 30.00
CA SER A 652 -18.13 13.36 31.25
C SER A 652 -19.44 12.63 31.07
N GLY A 653 -19.94 12.09 32.19
CA GLY A 653 -21.19 11.35 32.30
C GLY A 653 -21.12 9.90 31.83
N PRO A 654 -22.27 9.20 31.80
CA PRO A 654 -22.31 7.77 31.51
C PRO A 654 -22.28 7.41 30.03
N LEU A 655 -21.67 6.27 29.71
CA LEU A 655 -21.63 5.66 28.38
C LEU A 655 -22.98 4.99 28.03
N THR A 656 -24.08 5.74 28.01
CA THR A 656 -25.44 5.15 27.88
C THR A 656 -25.64 4.29 26.62
N TYR A 657 -25.62 4.90 25.43
CA TYR A 657 -25.87 4.24 24.13
C TYR A 657 -24.83 4.57 23.04
N GLY A 658 -23.84 5.40 23.34
CA GLY A 658 -22.76 5.67 22.39
C GLY A 658 -22.04 4.38 22.03
N PHE A 659 -21.71 4.19 20.74
CA PHE A 659 -21.01 3.03 20.17
C PHE A 659 -21.77 1.70 20.15
N TYR A 660 -23.01 1.63 20.62
CA TYR A 660 -23.78 0.38 20.72
C TYR A 660 -23.79 -0.44 19.41
N ASN A 661 -23.83 0.24 18.26
CA ASN A 661 -23.92 -0.38 16.93
C ASN A 661 -22.61 -0.32 16.10
N SER A 662 -21.48 0.00 16.73
CA SER A 662 -20.18 0.15 16.07
C SER A 662 -19.42 -1.18 16.04
N SER A 663 -19.96 -2.22 15.40
CA SER A 663 -19.39 -3.58 15.40
C SER A 663 -18.00 -3.70 14.76
N SER A 664 -17.61 -2.72 13.94
CA SER A 664 -16.30 -2.64 13.29
C SER A 664 -15.19 -2.09 14.21
N LEU A 665 -15.55 -1.61 15.41
CA LEU A 665 -14.61 -0.93 16.31
C LEU A 665 -13.57 -1.89 16.87
N VAL A 666 -12.29 -1.58 16.64
CA VAL A 666 -11.10 -2.33 17.07
C VAL A 666 -10.41 -1.66 18.25
N THR A 667 -10.25 -0.33 18.22
CA THR A 667 -9.66 0.45 19.32
C THR A 667 -10.65 1.46 19.85
N MET A 668 -10.88 1.42 21.16
CA MET A 668 -11.61 2.44 21.91
C MET A 668 -10.71 3.02 23.02
N ASP A 669 -10.25 4.25 22.84
CA ASP A 669 -9.47 4.97 23.85
C ASP A 669 -10.27 6.15 24.44
N LEU A 670 -10.62 6.03 25.72
CA LEU A 670 -11.38 7.00 26.53
C LEU A 670 -10.60 7.51 27.75
N ARG A 671 -9.29 7.24 27.81
CA ARG A 671 -8.49 7.52 29.02
C ARG A 671 -8.45 8.99 29.40
N ASP A 672 -8.11 9.27 30.64
CA ASP A 672 -7.85 10.63 31.15
C ASP A 672 -9.01 11.59 30.81
N ASN A 673 -10.20 11.23 31.28
CA ASN A 673 -11.45 12.00 31.12
C ASN A 673 -12.22 12.01 32.47
N ASN A 674 -13.47 12.46 32.45
CA ASN A 674 -14.34 12.55 33.62
C ASN A 674 -15.62 11.71 33.44
N PHE A 675 -15.54 10.58 32.73
CA PHE A 675 -16.67 9.66 32.54
C PHE A 675 -17.10 9.03 33.86
N THR A 676 -18.41 8.83 34.05
CA THR A 676 -19.00 8.33 35.30
C THR A 676 -19.96 7.15 35.05
N GLY A 677 -20.41 6.49 36.12
CA GLY A 677 -21.35 5.36 36.02
C GLY A 677 -20.68 4.06 35.63
N SER A 678 -21.48 2.99 35.48
CA SER A 678 -20.98 1.65 35.17
C SER A 678 -20.56 1.47 33.71
N ILE A 679 -19.57 0.61 33.47
CA ILE A 679 -19.24 0.13 32.12
C ILE A 679 -20.45 -0.66 31.58
N PRO A 680 -21.05 -0.27 30.45
CA PRO A 680 -22.29 -0.90 29.96
C PRO A 680 -22.10 -2.32 29.42
N ASN A 681 -23.12 -3.16 29.60
CA ASN A 681 -23.13 -4.53 29.11
C ASN A 681 -23.08 -4.65 27.58
N TRP A 682 -23.51 -3.63 26.84
CA TRP A 682 -23.45 -3.67 25.37
C TRP A 682 -22.03 -3.68 24.83
N ILE A 683 -21.00 -3.42 25.65
CA ILE A 683 -19.60 -3.55 25.25
C ILE A 683 -19.31 -4.92 24.62
N GLY A 684 -19.98 -5.99 25.10
CA GLY A 684 -19.84 -7.34 24.56
C GLY A 684 -20.40 -7.54 23.15
N ASN A 685 -21.14 -6.58 22.60
CA ASN A 685 -21.61 -6.61 21.21
C ASN A 685 -20.51 -6.16 20.21
N LEU A 686 -19.40 -5.59 20.70
CA LEU A 686 -18.32 -5.06 19.86
C LEU A 686 -17.34 -6.18 19.47
N SER A 687 -17.78 -7.15 18.70
CA SER A 687 -17.02 -8.39 18.38
C SER A 687 -15.60 -8.20 17.83
N SER A 688 -15.32 -7.04 17.22
CA SER A 688 -14.01 -6.72 16.64
C SER A 688 -13.06 -6.02 17.63
N LEU A 689 -13.56 -5.65 18.82
CA LEU A 689 -12.82 -4.83 19.77
C LEU A 689 -11.60 -5.58 20.31
N SER A 690 -10.43 -5.03 20.04
CA SER A 690 -9.14 -5.57 20.45
C SER A 690 -8.47 -4.74 21.55
N VAL A 691 -8.75 -3.44 21.63
CA VAL A 691 -8.11 -2.51 22.55
C VAL A 691 -9.17 -1.67 23.22
N LEU A 692 -9.28 -1.80 24.55
CA LEU A 692 -10.20 -1.03 25.38
C LEU A 692 -9.44 -0.30 26.48
N LEU A 693 -9.40 1.03 26.38
CA LEU A 693 -8.65 1.89 27.31
C LEU A 693 -9.59 2.91 27.96
N MET A 694 -9.73 2.83 29.27
CA MET A 694 -10.63 3.62 30.12
C MET A 694 -9.93 4.18 31.37
N LYS A 695 -8.60 4.05 31.43
CA LYS A 695 -7.75 4.57 32.51
C LYS A 695 -8.11 5.99 32.96
N ALA A 696 -7.98 6.27 34.25
CA ALA A 696 -8.09 7.61 34.83
C ALA A 696 -9.44 8.28 34.48
N ASN A 697 -10.51 7.69 34.97
CA ASN A 697 -11.88 8.18 34.87
C ASN A 697 -12.61 7.99 36.22
N HIS A 698 -13.94 8.11 36.23
CA HIS A 698 -14.78 7.87 37.41
C HIS A 698 -15.79 6.75 37.17
N PHE A 699 -15.43 5.73 36.39
CA PHE A 699 -16.28 4.56 36.21
C PHE A 699 -16.44 3.81 37.54
N ASP A 700 -17.67 3.40 37.85
CA ASP A 700 -18.05 2.72 39.08
C ASP A 700 -18.79 1.40 38.80
N GLY A 701 -19.28 0.72 39.84
CA GLY A 701 -19.96 -0.57 39.69
C GLY A 701 -19.01 -1.74 39.43
N GLU A 702 -19.55 -2.84 38.89
CA GLU A 702 -18.77 -4.06 38.60
C GLU A 702 -18.18 -4.06 37.19
N LEU A 703 -17.09 -4.81 36.98
CA LEU A 703 -16.55 -5.05 35.64
C LEU A 703 -17.48 -6.04 34.89
N PRO A 704 -18.11 -5.64 33.77
CA PRO A 704 -19.18 -6.43 33.16
C PRO A 704 -18.66 -7.74 32.57
N VAL A 705 -19.36 -8.85 32.87
CA VAL A 705 -19.05 -10.19 32.36
C VAL A 705 -19.12 -10.26 30.83
N GLN A 706 -19.84 -9.34 30.18
CA GLN A 706 -19.94 -9.23 28.72
C GLN A 706 -18.61 -8.93 28.03
N LEU A 707 -17.59 -8.42 28.74
CA LEU A 707 -16.23 -8.31 28.19
C LEU A 707 -15.67 -9.67 27.76
N CYS A 708 -16.13 -10.76 28.37
CA CYS A 708 -15.71 -12.12 28.00
C CYS A 708 -16.24 -12.58 26.63
N LEU A 709 -17.16 -11.84 26.01
CA LEU A 709 -17.65 -12.10 24.65
C LEU A 709 -16.69 -11.54 23.58
N LEU A 710 -15.74 -10.71 23.98
CA LEU A 710 -14.81 -10.03 23.07
C LEU A 710 -13.62 -10.92 22.74
N GLU A 711 -13.80 -11.88 21.84
CA GLU A 711 -12.77 -12.88 21.49
C GLU A 711 -11.45 -12.27 20.97
N GLN A 712 -11.50 -11.04 20.43
CA GLN A 712 -10.35 -10.30 19.90
C GLN A 712 -9.66 -9.39 20.94
N LEU A 713 -10.24 -9.22 22.13
CA LEU A 713 -9.72 -8.33 23.16
C LEU A 713 -8.32 -8.79 23.60
N SER A 714 -7.32 -7.95 23.41
CA SER A 714 -5.92 -8.21 23.79
C SER A 714 -5.34 -7.17 24.73
N ILE A 715 -5.83 -5.93 24.70
CA ILE A 715 -5.39 -4.87 25.62
C ILE A 715 -6.61 -4.32 26.35
N LEU A 716 -6.58 -4.38 27.68
CA LEU A 716 -7.59 -3.82 28.56
C LEU A 716 -6.92 -2.95 29.62
N ASP A 717 -7.26 -1.68 29.68
CA ASP A 717 -6.78 -0.76 30.72
C ASP A 717 -7.97 -0.03 31.33
N VAL A 718 -8.38 -0.44 32.53
CA VAL A 718 -9.44 0.25 33.32
C VAL A 718 -8.86 0.85 34.60
N SER A 719 -7.53 1.02 34.64
CA SER A 719 -6.84 1.44 35.84
C SER A 719 -7.25 2.84 36.32
N GLN A 720 -7.07 3.14 37.61
CA GLN A 720 -7.41 4.46 38.17
C GLN A 720 -8.88 4.84 37.96
N ASN A 721 -9.79 3.96 38.38
CA ASN A 721 -11.23 4.17 38.39
C ASN A 721 -11.82 3.84 39.78
N GLN A 722 -13.14 3.75 39.88
CA GLN A 722 -13.86 3.39 41.11
C GLN A 722 -14.56 2.03 40.98
N LEU A 723 -14.10 1.17 40.06
CA LEU A 723 -14.69 -0.15 39.81
C LEU A 723 -14.54 -1.05 41.04
N SER A 724 -15.52 -1.91 41.24
CA SER A 724 -15.68 -2.74 42.44
C SER A 724 -16.19 -4.13 42.09
N GLY A 725 -16.46 -4.96 43.09
CA GLY A 725 -16.90 -6.34 42.89
C GLY A 725 -15.76 -7.30 42.53
N PRO A 726 -16.07 -8.57 42.25
CA PRO A 726 -15.08 -9.59 41.90
C PRO A 726 -14.63 -9.49 40.44
N LEU A 727 -13.40 -9.94 40.17
CA LEU A 727 -12.89 -10.08 38.81
C LEU A 727 -13.63 -11.22 38.06
N PRO A 728 -14.16 -11.00 36.84
CA PRO A 728 -14.82 -12.05 36.07
C PRO A 728 -13.83 -13.15 35.64
N SER A 729 -14.03 -14.38 36.09
CA SER A 729 -13.14 -15.52 35.78
C SER A 729 -13.07 -15.82 34.27
N CYS A 730 -14.14 -15.56 33.53
CA CYS A 730 -14.22 -15.81 32.10
C CYS A 730 -13.22 -14.99 31.26
N LEU A 731 -12.65 -13.90 31.79
CA LEU A 731 -11.59 -13.16 31.10
C LEU A 731 -10.36 -14.05 30.87
N GLY A 732 -10.15 -15.07 31.70
CA GLY A 732 -9.11 -16.07 31.54
C GLY A 732 -9.23 -16.93 30.28
N ASN A 733 -10.38 -16.93 29.60
CA ASN A 733 -10.61 -17.74 28.39
C ASN A 733 -10.25 -17.01 27.08
N LEU A 734 -9.75 -15.78 27.15
CA LEU A 734 -9.35 -15.01 25.97
C LEU A 734 -8.06 -15.58 25.35
N THR A 735 -8.00 -15.60 24.02
CA THR A 735 -6.95 -16.32 23.27
C THR A 735 -5.88 -15.40 22.64
N PHE A 736 -6.08 -14.07 22.69
CA PHE A 736 -5.14 -13.06 22.17
C PHE A 736 -4.60 -13.35 20.76
N LYS A 737 -5.49 -13.69 19.83
CA LYS A 737 -5.12 -13.90 18.42
C LYS A 737 -4.49 -12.64 17.83
N GLU A 738 -3.42 -12.81 17.05
CA GLU A 738 -2.82 -11.73 16.28
C GLU A 738 -3.88 -11.11 15.35
N SER A 739 -4.05 -9.80 15.45
CA SER A 739 -4.92 -9.04 14.55
C SER A 739 -4.12 -7.96 13.83
N SER A 740 -4.04 -8.08 12.51
CA SER A 740 -3.47 -7.05 11.65
C SER A 740 -4.30 -5.78 11.67
N GLN A 741 -5.62 -5.87 11.87
CA GLN A 741 -6.53 -4.71 11.97
C GLN A 741 -6.21 -3.79 13.15
N LYS A 742 -5.54 -4.32 14.18
CA LYS A 742 -5.07 -3.54 15.33
C LYS A 742 -3.95 -2.54 14.97
N ALA A 743 -3.24 -2.77 13.87
CA ALA A 743 -2.04 -2.01 13.50
C ALA A 743 -2.04 -1.46 12.07
N LEU A 744 -2.79 -2.07 11.14
CA LEU A 744 -2.82 -1.71 9.72
C LEU A 744 -4.00 -0.82 9.39
N VAL A 745 -3.69 0.32 8.78
CA VAL A 745 -4.66 1.27 8.26
C VAL A 745 -4.36 1.50 6.78
N ASN A 746 -5.34 1.28 5.90
CA ASN A 746 -5.21 1.58 4.48
C ASN A 746 -6.40 2.42 4.01
N LEU A 747 -6.15 3.72 3.82
CA LEU A 747 -7.12 4.71 3.35
C LEU A 747 -6.67 5.35 2.02
N GLY A 748 -5.67 4.78 1.36
CA GLY A 748 -5.03 5.37 0.19
C GLY A 748 -5.59 4.85 -1.12
N VAL A 749 -5.86 5.76 -2.06
CA VAL A 749 -6.10 5.43 -3.47
C VAL A 749 -4.79 5.46 -4.24
N LEU A 750 -4.55 4.46 -5.08
CA LEU A 750 -3.41 4.40 -5.99
C LEU A 750 -3.54 5.51 -7.05
N LEU A 751 -2.71 6.55 -6.97
CA LEU A 751 -2.61 7.56 -8.03
C LEU A 751 -1.65 7.05 -9.11
N LEU A 752 -2.17 6.68 -10.28
CA LEU A 752 -1.40 6.17 -11.42
C LEU A 752 -1.00 7.30 -12.38
N PRO A 753 0.30 7.45 -12.72
CA PRO A 753 0.75 8.39 -13.72
C PRO A 753 0.31 7.98 -15.14
N ARG A 754 -0.51 8.80 -15.80
CA ARG A 754 -0.98 8.56 -17.19
C ARG A 754 0.10 8.78 -18.26
N SER A 755 1.22 9.41 -17.91
CA SER A 755 2.29 9.83 -18.85
C SER A 755 3.19 8.68 -19.33
N ILE A 756 3.47 7.70 -18.47
CA ILE A 756 4.37 6.56 -18.77
C ILE A 756 3.75 5.67 -19.85
N GLU A 757 2.47 5.36 -19.67
CA GLU A 757 1.68 4.58 -20.61
C GLU A 757 1.70 5.24 -22.01
N LYS A 758 1.42 6.53 -22.08
CA LYS A 758 1.51 7.30 -23.31
C LYS A 758 2.91 7.25 -23.94
N ALA A 759 3.97 7.42 -23.15
CA ALA A 759 5.35 7.37 -23.63
C ALA A 759 5.71 6.00 -24.22
N TYR A 760 5.23 4.92 -23.59
CA TYR A 760 5.37 3.58 -24.12
C TYR A 760 4.65 3.42 -25.46
N TYR A 761 3.36 3.77 -25.55
CA TYR A 761 2.57 3.65 -26.77
C TYR A 761 3.15 4.44 -27.94
N GLU A 762 3.60 5.68 -27.71
CA GLU A 762 4.22 6.52 -28.74
C GLU A 762 5.55 5.95 -29.25
N THR A 763 6.23 5.13 -28.44
CA THR A 763 7.58 4.63 -28.73
C THR A 763 7.60 3.20 -29.26
N MET A 764 6.73 2.33 -28.73
CA MET A 764 6.69 0.88 -29.00
C MET A 764 5.40 0.45 -29.74
N GLY A 765 4.37 1.29 -29.78
CA GLY A 765 3.02 0.91 -30.22
C GLY A 765 2.23 0.20 -29.11
N PRO A 766 0.99 -0.26 -29.39
CA PRO A 766 0.22 -1.03 -28.43
C PRO A 766 0.96 -2.29 -27.97
N PRO A 767 1.06 -2.55 -26.65
CA PRO A 767 1.78 -3.70 -26.15
C PRO A 767 1.08 -4.97 -26.63
N VAL A 768 1.86 -5.91 -27.18
CA VAL A 768 1.34 -7.24 -27.46
C VAL A 768 1.27 -8.03 -26.15
N VAL A 769 2.27 -7.92 -25.27
CA VAL A 769 2.37 -8.63 -23.96
C VAL A 769 2.09 -7.73 -22.74
N ALA A 770 1.70 -8.32 -21.60
CA ALA A 770 1.28 -7.62 -20.37
C ALA A 770 2.37 -6.78 -19.65
N SER A 771 3.62 -6.83 -20.11
CA SER A 771 4.78 -6.10 -19.55
C SER A 771 4.55 -4.61 -19.21
N MET A 772 3.64 -3.88 -19.90
CA MET A 772 3.36 -2.47 -19.60
C MET A 772 2.86 -2.24 -18.16
N TYR A 773 2.08 -3.17 -17.59
CA TYR A 773 1.58 -3.05 -16.21
C TYR A 773 2.71 -3.03 -15.16
N THR A 774 3.92 -3.47 -15.52
CA THR A 774 5.09 -3.38 -14.64
C THR A 774 5.67 -1.96 -14.55
N LEU A 775 5.39 -1.10 -15.54
CA LEU A 775 5.88 0.29 -15.60
C LEU A 775 5.03 1.26 -14.78
N LEU A 776 3.79 0.89 -14.44
CA LEU A 776 2.86 1.74 -13.71
C LEU A 776 3.27 1.81 -12.23
N LYS A 777 4.00 2.87 -11.86
CA LYS A 777 4.27 3.21 -10.46
C LYS A 777 3.16 4.08 -9.92
N GLY A 778 2.26 3.50 -9.13
CA GLY A 778 1.29 4.32 -8.42
C GLY A 778 1.79 4.76 -7.05
N TYR A 779 1.39 5.96 -6.65
CA TYR A 779 1.62 6.48 -5.31
C TYR A 779 0.51 5.97 -4.38
N TRP A 780 0.91 5.26 -3.33
CA TRP A 780 0.05 4.99 -2.18
C TRP A 780 0.33 6.08 -1.14
N PRO A 781 -0.62 6.96 -0.84
CA PRO A 781 -0.46 7.86 0.29
C PRO A 781 -0.42 7.02 1.58
N ASN A 782 0.78 6.73 2.07
CA ASN A 782 0.96 6.01 3.33
C ASN A 782 0.34 6.80 4.49
N PHE A 783 -0.54 6.11 5.24
CA PHE A 783 -1.22 6.60 6.43
C PHE A 783 -0.36 6.45 7.71
N THR A 784 -0.75 7.15 8.77
CA THR A 784 -0.18 7.15 10.12
C THR A 784 -0.30 5.77 10.79
N GLU A 785 0.79 5.24 11.34
CA GLU A 785 0.73 3.99 12.11
C GLU A 785 -0.21 4.20 13.32
N GLU A 786 -1.18 3.31 13.55
CA GLU A 786 -1.99 3.33 14.77
C GLU A 786 -1.06 3.27 15.99
N VAL A 787 -1.26 4.19 16.93
CA VAL A 787 -0.46 4.26 18.17
C VAL A 787 -1.37 4.01 19.36
N VAL A 788 -1.08 2.95 20.11
CA VAL A 788 -1.74 2.66 21.39
C VAL A 788 -0.73 2.87 22.50
N GLU A 789 -1.01 3.83 23.38
CA GLU A 789 -0.21 4.00 24.58
C GLU A 789 -0.67 2.98 25.65
N PHE A 790 0.23 2.23 26.29
CA PHE A 790 -0.12 1.27 27.33
C PHE A 790 1.02 1.09 28.34
N THR A 791 0.68 0.86 29.61
CA THR A 791 1.67 0.65 30.68
C THR A 791 2.14 -0.80 30.72
N THR A 792 3.44 -1.03 30.56
CA THR A 792 4.05 -2.34 30.87
C THR A 792 5.40 -2.13 31.52
N LYS A 793 5.84 -3.07 32.35
CA LYS A 793 7.16 -3.01 33.01
C LYS A 793 7.38 -1.70 33.77
N ASN A 794 6.33 -1.21 34.43
CA ASN A 794 6.30 0.08 35.15
C ASN A 794 6.59 1.32 34.29
N MET A 795 6.51 1.20 32.96
CA MET A 795 6.79 2.26 32.00
C MET A 795 5.62 2.42 31.03
N TYR A 796 5.38 3.65 30.60
CA TYR A 796 4.30 3.99 29.68
C TYR A 796 4.84 4.09 28.25
N TYR A 797 4.42 3.19 27.35
CA TYR A 797 4.95 3.09 25.99
C TYR A 797 3.86 3.33 24.93
N GLY A 798 4.22 4.00 23.83
CA GLY A 798 3.41 4.08 22.61
C GLY A 798 3.75 2.95 21.64
N TYR A 799 2.88 1.94 21.54
CA TYR A 799 3.02 0.80 20.64
C TYR A 799 2.44 1.12 19.27
N LYS A 800 3.17 0.74 18.20
CA LYS A 800 2.75 0.99 16.81
C LYS A 800 3.26 -0.09 15.84
N GLY A 801 2.65 -0.15 14.66
CA GLY A 801 3.02 -1.09 13.61
C GLY A 801 2.89 -2.56 14.06
N LYS A 802 3.71 -3.45 13.52
CA LYS A 802 3.61 -4.90 13.80
C LYS A 802 3.71 -5.26 15.28
N ILE A 803 4.45 -4.48 16.09
CA ILE A 803 4.59 -4.75 17.53
C ILE A 803 3.22 -4.66 18.22
N LEU A 804 2.38 -3.70 17.81
CA LEU A 804 1.04 -3.53 18.39
C LEU A 804 0.15 -4.76 18.15
N SER A 805 0.27 -5.42 16.99
CA SER A 805 -0.46 -6.66 16.67
C SER A 805 -0.16 -7.83 17.61
N TYR A 806 1.01 -7.84 18.24
CA TYR A 806 1.42 -8.87 19.21
C TYR A 806 1.24 -8.47 20.66
N MET A 807 0.97 -7.19 20.94
CA MET A 807 0.90 -6.68 22.30
C MET A 807 -0.37 -7.18 23.01
N SER A 808 -0.24 -7.71 24.22
CA SER A 808 -1.35 -8.15 25.05
C SER A 808 -1.11 -7.78 26.52
N GLY A 809 -2.12 -7.26 27.20
CA GLY A 809 -1.97 -6.94 28.61
C GLY A 809 -3.19 -6.32 29.25
N PHE A 810 -3.36 -6.61 30.55
CA PHE A 810 -4.45 -6.11 31.38
C PHE A 810 -3.89 -5.23 32.50
N ASP A 811 -4.34 -3.98 32.54
CA ASP A 811 -4.12 -3.07 33.65
C ASP A 811 -5.46 -2.76 34.34
N LEU A 812 -5.64 -3.39 35.50
CA LEU A 812 -6.82 -3.29 36.37
C LEU A 812 -6.47 -2.57 37.69
N SER A 813 -5.29 -1.95 37.75
CA SER A 813 -4.74 -1.37 38.98
C SER A 813 -5.51 -0.14 39.46
N ASN A 814 -5.31 0.25 40.72
CA ASN A 814 -5.89 1.45 41.32
C ASN A 814 -7.43 1.49 41.16
N ASN A 815 -8.10 0.45 41.66
CA ASN A 815 -9.56 0.31 41.70
C ASN A 815 -9.98 -0.22 43.08
N ASN A 816 -11.26 -0.56 43.24
CA ASN A 816 -11.84 -1.13 44.46
C ASN A 816 -12.23 -2.61 44.28
N PHE A 817 -11.55 -3.38 43.42
CA PHE A 817 -11.87 -4.79 43.20
C PHE A 817 -11.68 -5.62 44.47
N VAL A 818 -12.59 -6.57 44.71
CA VAL A 818 -12.63 -7.44 45.90
C VAL A 818 -12.70 -8.92 45.51
N GLY A 819 -12.69 -9.82 46.48
CA GLY A 819 -12.75 -11.26 46.22
C GLY A 819 -11.39 -11.84 45.83
N ALA A 820 -11.37 -13.10 45.40
CA ALA A 820 -10.14 -13.80 45.03
C ALA A 820 -9.77 -13.56 43.56
N ILE A 821 -8.47 -13.63 43.26
CA ILE A 821 -7.98 -13.64 41.88
C ILE A 821 -8.44 -14.96 41.22
N PRO A 822 -9.17 -14.92 40.08
CA PRO A 822 -9.62 -16.14 39.40
C PRO A 822 -8.44 -17.01 38.93
N PRO A 823 -8.40 -18.31 39.24
CA PRO A 823 -7.37 -19.21 38.73
C PRO A 823 -7.36 -19.32 37.20
N GLU A 824 -8.49 -19.08 36.54
CA GLU A 824 -8.64 -19.06 35.09
C GLU A 824 -7.74 -18.02 34.42
N PHE A 825 -7.32 -16.96 35.11
CA PHE A 825 -6.37 -15.99 34.56
C PHE A 825 -5.03 -16.65 34.19
N GLY A 826 -4.68 -17.78 34.81
CA GLY A 826 -3.52 -18.59 34.42
C GLY A 826 -3.62 -19.19 33.02
N ASN A 827 -4.80 -19.22 32.39
CA ASN A 827 -4.98 -19.71 31.02
C ASN A 827 -4.55 -18.69 29.95
N LEU A 828 -4.27 -17.44 30.33
CA LEU A 828 -3.86 -16.35 29.45
C LEU A 828 -2.40 -16.48 28.99
N SER A 829 -2.04 -17.61 28.38
CA SER A 829 -0.65 -17.97 28.05
C SER A 829 0.10 -16.97 27.18
N GLU A 830 -0.62 -16.17 26.39
CA GLU A 830 -0.07 -15.15 25.48
C GLU A 830 -0.02 -13.74 26.11
N ILE A 831 -0.39 -13.54 27.39
CA ILE A 831 -0.35 -12.22 28.04
C ILE A 831 1.10 -11.75 28.27
N LEU A 832 1.39 -10.48 27.98
CA LEU A 832 2.72 -9.88 28.26
C LEU A 832 2.73 -9.06 29.56
N SER A 833 1.62 -8.43 29.93
CA SER A 833 1.52 -7.57 31.12
C SER A 833 0.23 -7.84 31.90
N LEU A 834 0.33 -8.06 33.21
CA LEU A 834 -0.80 -8.16 34.11
C LEU A 834 -0.56 -7.30 35.35
N ASN A 835 -1.38 -6.28 35.53
CA ASN A 835 -1.31 -5.38 36.67
C ASN A 835 -2.65 -5.37 37.43
N LEU A 836 -2.63 -5.88 38.66
CA LEU A 836 -3.77 -5.92 39.60
C LEU A 836 -3.50 -5.09 40.86
N SER A 837 -2.44 -4.28 40.87
CA SER A 837 -1.99 -3.61 42.09
C SER A 837 -2.97 -2.55 42.58
N HIS A 838 -2.85 -2.16 43.84
CA HIS A 838 -3.70 -1.14 44.47
C HIS A 838 -5.21 -1.44 44.33
N ASN A 839 -5.60 -2.62 44.82
CA ASN A 839 -6.99 -3.06 44.91
C ASN A 839 -7.25 -3.66 46.31
N ASN A 840 -8.46 -4.20 46.52
CA ASN A 840 -8.85 -4.88 47.76
C ASN A 840 -8.95 -6.41 47.58
N LEU A 841 -8.17 -7.00 46.67
CA LEU A 841 -8.21 -8.44 46.37
C LEU A 841 -7.75 -9.25 47.58
N THR A 842 -8.33 -10.44 47.75
CA THR A 842 -8.14 -11.35 48.90
C THR A 842 -7.82 -12.77 48.42
N GLY A 843 -7.60 -13.71 49.34
CA GLY A 843 -7.27 -15.10 49.00
C GLY A 843 -5.84 -15.26 48.50
N SER A 844 -5.51 -16.46 48.01
CA SER A 844 -4.16 -16.82 47.58
C SER A 844 -3.85 -16.45 46.14
N ILE A 845 -2.58 -16.17 45.84
CA ILE A 845 -2.09 -16.07 44.46
C ILE A 845 -2.30 -17.42 43.76
N PRO A 846 -3.00 -17.50 42.62
CA PRO A 846 -3.26 -18.77 41.94
C PRO A 846 -1.98 -19.43 41.44
N ALA A 847 -1.77 -20.70 41.78
CA ALA A 847 -0.64 -21.47 41.27
C ALA A 847 -0.67 -21.64 39.74
N THR A 848 -1.85 -21.53 39.12
CA THR A 848 -2.05 -21.56 37.66
C THR A 848 -1.33 -20.43 36.93
N PHE A 849 -0.89 -19.37 37.62
CA PHE A 849 -0.10 -18.29 37.00
C PHE A 849 1.24 -18.78 36.46
N SER A 850 1.75 -19.95 36.89
CA SER A 850 2.91 -20.60 36.27
C SER A 850 2.71 -20.92 34.78
N ASN A 851 1.46 -20.98 34.31
CA ASN A 851 1.13 -21.22 32.89
C ASN A 851 1.22 -19.97 32.00
N LEU A 852 1.51 -18.79 32.55
CA LEU A 852 1.63 -17.54 31.80
C LEU A 852 3.00 -17.47 31.08
N LYS A 853 3.14 -18.20 29.98
CA LYS A 853 4.44 -18.47 29.35
C LYS A 853 5.13 -17.25 28.72
N ARG A 854 4.38 -16.19 28.41
CA ARG A 854 4.90 -14.97 27.77
C ARG A 854 4.94 -13.75 28.68
N ILE A 855 4.52 -13.87 29.94
CA ILE A 855 4.38 -12.71 30.82
C ILE A 855 5.74 -12.08 31.12
N GLU A 856 5.82 -10.77 30.94
CA GLU A 856 7.02 -9.97 31.17
C GLU A 856 6.85 -9.07 32.40
N SER A 857 5.62 -8.69 32.73
CA SER A 857 5.30 -7.80 33.86
C SER A 857 4.12 -8.35 34.66
N LEU A 858 4.34 -8.63 35.95
CA LEU A 858 3.30 -9.08 36.89
C LEU A 858 3.33 -8.25 38.17
N ASP A 859 2.31 -7.43 38.39
CA ASP A 859 2.19 -6.61 39.61
C ASP A 859 0.90 -6.94 40.37
N LEU A 860 1.05 -7.45 41.58
CA LEU A 860 -0.01 -7.82 42.53
C LEU A 860 0.09 -7.02 43.83
N SER A 861 0.94 -5.98 43.86
CA SER A 861 1.23 -5.23 45.08
C SER A 861 0.04 -4.44 45.61
N TYR A 862 0.09 -4.02 46.88
CA TYR A 862 -0.96 -3.23 47.53
C TYR A 862 -2.36 -3.85 47.39
N ASN A 863 -2.49 -5.07 47.95
CA ASN A 863 -3.76 -5.81 48.03
C ASN A 863 -3.88 -6.46 49.42
N ASN A 864 -4.92 -7.28 49.64
CA ASN A 864 -5.13 -8.07 50.86
C ASN A 864 -4.90 -9.57 50.61
N LEU A 865 -4.02 -9.94 49.67
CA LEU A 865 -3.72 -11.34 49.33
C LEU A 865 -3.05 -12.05 50.50
N ASN A 866 -3.34 -13.34 50.67
CA ASN A 866 -2.85 -14.15 51.79
C ASN A 866 -2.36 -15.53 51.32
N GLY A 867 -1.90 -16.35 52.25
CA GLY A 867 -1.30 -17.66 51.93
C GLY A 867 0.11 -17.51 51.37
N VAL A 868 0.62 -18.58 50.76
CA VAL A 868 2.00 -18.66 50.26
C VAL A 868 2.13 -18.14 48.83
N ILE A 869 3.31 -17.62 48.47
CA ILE A 869 3.67 -17.37 47.07
C ILE A 869 3.90 -18.74 46.41
N PRO A 870 3.14 -19.13 45.37
CA PRO A 870 3.27 -20.46 44.75
C PRO A 870 4.70 -20.69 44.22
N PRO A 871 5.40 -21.75 44.66
CA PRO A 871 6.75 -22.07 44.17
C PRO A 871 6.81 -22.28 42.66
N GLN A 872 5.71 -22.72 42.04
CA GLN A 872 5.57 -22.91 40.59
C GLN A 872 5.78 -21.62 39.80
N LEU A 873 5.63 -20.43 40.39
CA LEU A 873 5.93 -19.17 39.70
C LEU A 873 7.39 -19.06 39.26
N THR A 874 8.31 -19.78 39.92
CA THR A 874 9.72 -19.82 39.54
C THR A 874 9.97 -20.47 38.18
N GLU A 875 8.98 -21.19 37.62
CA GLU A 875 9.03 -21.75 36.26
C GLU A 875 8.90 -20.68 35.17
N ILE A 876 8.42 -19.47 35.51
CA ILE A 876 8.25 -18.38 34.56
C ILE A 876 9.59 -17.67 34.37
N THR A 877 10.23 -17.91 33.22
CA THR A 877 11.55 -17.34 32.89
C THR A 877 11.50 -16.01 32.13
N THR A 878 10.32 -15.55 31.75
CA THR A 878 10.10 -14.34 30.93
C THR A 878 9.89 -13.07 31.74
N LEU A 879 9.67 -13.17 33.05
CA LEU A 879 9.39 -12.01 33.90
C LEU A 879 10.60 -11.06 33.98
N GLU A 880 10.35 -9.79 33.70
CA GLU A 880 11.28 -8.67 33.89
C GLU A 880 10.86 -7.81 35.07
N VAL A 881 9.55 -7.68 35.33
CA VAL A 881 8.99 -6.92 36.45
C VAL A 881 8.05 -7.82 37.25
N PHE A 882 8.29 -7.89 38.56
CA PHE A 882 7.48 -8.64 39.50
C PHE A 882 7.32 -7.87 40.81
N SER A 883 6.10 -7.80 41.34
CA SER A 883 5.86 -7.26 42.68
C SER A 883 4.66 -7.91 43.35
N VAL A 884 4.85 -8.27 44.63
CA VAL A 884 3.80 -8.75 45.56
C VAL A 884 3.84 -7.96 46.87
N ALA A 885 4.50 -6.80 46.86
CA ALA A 885 4.69 -5.96 48.02
C ALA A 885 3.35 -5.53 48.65
N HIS A 886 3.36 -5.22 49.94
CA HIS A 886 2.20 -4.71 50.68
C HIS A 886 0.96 -5.59 50.54
N ASN A 887 1.08 -6.84 50.98
CA ASN A 887 -0.01 -7.82 51.08
C ASN A 887 0.04 -8.52 52.46
N ASN A 888 -0.75 -9.57 52.65
CA ASN A 888 -0.77 -10.41 53.86
C ASN A 888 -0.23 -11.84 53.60
N LEU A 889 0.77 -11.95 52.71
CA LEU A 889 1.36 -13.23 52.30
C LEU A 889 2.24 -13.81 53.40
N SER A 890 2.35 -15.14 53.43
CA SER A 890 3.08 -15.91 54.45
C SER A 890 4.02 -16.96 53.86
N GLY A 891 4.94 -17.47 54.69
CA GLY A 891 5.87 -18.53 54.29
C GLY A 891 7.18 -18.02 53.67
N LYS A 892 7.90 -18.92 53.00
CA LYS A 892 9.19 -18.62 52.36
C LYS A 892 8.99 -17.81 51.08
N THR A 893 9.86 -16.84 50.82
CA THR A 893 10.01 -16.23 49.50
C THR A 893 10.38 -17.29 48.43
N PRO A 894 10.03 -17.08 47.15
CA PRO A 894 10.39 -18.01 46.08
C PRO A 894 11.90 -18.26 46.02
N GLU A 895 12.28 -19.46 45.57
CA GLU A 895 13.69 -19.77 45.33
C GLU A 895 14.28 -18.77 44.34
N ARG A 896 15.48 -18.27 44.65
CA ARG A 896 16.21 -17.30 43.83
C ARG A 896 16.83 -17.94 42.58
N LYS A 897 15.99 -18.58 41.76
CA LYS A 897 16.33 -19.23 40.48
C LYS A 897 15.79 -18.40 39.32
N TYR A 898 16.47 -18.47 38.18
CA TYR A 898 16.11 -17.76 36.96
C TYR A 898 15.84 -16.27 37.23
N GLN A 899 14.68 -15.74 36.79
CA GLN A 899 14.32 -14.33 36.98
C GLN A 899 14.03 -13.98 38.44
N PHE A 900 13.58 -14.92 39.28
CA PHE A 900 13.37 -14.65 40.71
C PHE A 900 14.67 -14.38 41.48
N GLY A 901 15.82 -14.66 40.88
CA GLY A 901 17.12 -14.23 41.42
C GLY A 901 17.38 -12.73 41.32
N THR A 902 16.74 -12.03 40.37
CA THR A 902 16.99 -10.61 40.05
C THR A 902 16.13 -9.65 40.89
N PHE A 903 14.98 -10.12 41.40
CA PHE A 903 14.08 -9.32 42.23
C PHE A 903 14.67 -9.03 43.62
N ASN A 904 14.44 -7.81 44.09
CA ASN A 904 15.04 -7.26 45.31
C ASN A 904 14.04 -7.24 46.48
N GLU A 905 14.48 -6.71 47.63
CA GLU A 905 13.66 -6.62 48.85
C GLU A 905 12.32 -5.88 48.61
N SER A 906 12.31 -4.82 47.80
CA SER A 906 11.09 -4.03 47.53
C SER A 906 9.99 -4.80 46.80
N CYS A 907 10.30 -5.87 46.06
CA CYS A 907 9.28 -6.70 45.42
C CYS A 907 8.42 -7.49 46.42
N TYR A 908 8.89 -7.65 47.67
CA TYR A 908 8.27 -8.50 48.70
C TYR A 908 7.92 -7.75 49.99
N GLU A 909 8.38 -6.50 50.13
CA GLU A 909 8.24 -5.72 51.37
C GLU A 909 6.78 -5.50 51.77
N GLY A 910 6.54 -5.14 53.03
CA GLY A 910 5.18 -4.90 53.51
C GLY A 910 4.32 -6.15 53.72
N ASN A 911 4.88 -7.36 53.56
CA ASN A 911 4.24 -8.64 53.91
C ASN A 911 4.76 -9.14 55.28
N PRO A 912 4.00 -9.03 56.37
CA PRO A 912 4.51 -9.29 57.72
C PRO A 912 4.84 -10.76 58.00
N PHE A 913 4.25 -11.70 57.26
CA PHE A 913 4.41 -13.14 57.48
C PHE A 913 5.35 -13.82 56.47
N LEU A 914 5.96 -13.07 55.55
CA LEU A 914 6.99 -13.58 54.63
C LEU A 914 8.37 -13.59 55.29
N CYS A 915 9.17 -14.60 54.94
CA CYS A 915 10.54 -14.76 55.41
C CYS A 915 11.44 -15.40 54.34
N GLY A 916 12.75 -15.26 54.46
CA GLY A 916 13.73 -15.78 53.50
C GLY A 916 14.27 -14.71 52.52
N PRO A 917 15.45 -14.91 51.92
CA PRO A 917 16.05 -13.94 51.00
C PRO A 917 15.14 -13.62 49.80
N PRO A 918 15.03 -12.35 49.35
CA PRO A 918 15.85 -11.19 49.72
C PRO A 918 15.41 -10.47 51.01
N LEU A 919 14.34 -10.90 51.69
CA LEU A 919 13.93 -10.29 52.96
C LEU A 919 14.92 -10.64 54.08
N ARG A 920 15.05 -9.71 55.04
CA ARG A 920 15.93 -9.90 56.22
C ARG A 920 15.35 -10.83 57.28
N ASN A 921 14.04 -11.09 57.24
CA ASN A 921 13.34 -11.96 58.18
C ASN A 921 13.76 -13.41 57.96
N LYS A 922 14.36 -14.03 58.98
CA LYS A 922 14.72 -15.46 58.95
C LYS A 922 13.49 -16.31 59.24
N CYS A 923 13.27 -17.36 58.45
CA CYS A 923 12.20 -18.32 58.71
C CYS A 923 12.54 -19.17 59.94
N CYS A 924 11.60 -19.31 60.89
CA CYS A 924 11.75 -20.25 62.00
C CYS A 924 11.66 -21.68 61.46
N GLU A 925 12.65 -22.52 61.77
CA GLU A 925 12.60 -23.95 61.47
C GLU A 925 11.62 -24.65 62.42
N GLU A 926 10.70 -25.45 61.87
CA GLU A 926 9.94 -26.41 62.68
C GLU A 926 10.88 -27.47 63.24
N ALA A 927 10.74 -27.75 64.54
CA ALA A 927 11.58 -28.68 65.28
C ALA A 927 11.39 -30.12 64.81
N VAL A 928 12.47 -30.76 64.33
CA VAL A 928 12.58 -32.23 64.23
C VAL A 928 13.49 -32.72 65.35
N PRO A 929 13.15 -33.80 66.09
CA PRO A 929 13.91 -34.24 67.26
C PRO A 929 15.30 -34.78 66.90
N SER A 930 16.24 -34.51 67.81
CA SER A 930 17.67 -34.75 67.73
C SER A 930 18.13 -36.21 67.81
N GLN A 931 19.25 -36.47 67.11
CA GLN A 931 20.38 -37.40 67.35
C GLN A 931 20.50 -38.67 66.45
N PRO A 932 21.72 -39.25 66.27
CA PRO A 932 23.08 -38.73 66.43
C PRO A 932 23.95 -38.87 65.16
N VAL A 933 25.04 -38.09 65.11
CA VAL A 933 26.12 -38.16 64.11
C VAL A 933 26.88 -39.49 64.22
N PRO A 934 27.30 -40.09 63.09
CA PRO A 934 28.72 -40.36 62.90
C PRO A 934 29.26 -40.03 61.49
N ASN A 935 30.40 -39.36 61.53
CA ASN A 935 31.53 -39.21 60.62
C ASN A 935 31.54 -39.74 59.17
N ASP A 936 32.08 -38.83 58.35
CA ASP A 936 33.07 -38.97 57.28
C ASP A 936 32.63 -39.17 55.81
N GLU A 937 33.22 -38.26 55.02
CA GLU A 937 33.58 -38.28 53.61
C GLU A 937 32.53 -37.96 52.53
N GLN A 938 32.63 -36.70 52.10
CA GLN A 938 32.85 -36.27 50.70
C GLN A 938 31.62 -36.22 49.77
N GLY A 939 31.14 -35.00 49.57
CA GLY A 939 30.24 -34.59 48.50
C GLY A 939 30.41 -33.10 48.25
N ASP A 940 31.19 -32.79 47.22
CA ASP A 940 31.43 -31.46 46.65
C ASP A 940 30.11 -30.84 46.15
N ASP A 941 29.85 -29.58 46.49
CA ASP A 941 28.98 -28.66 45.73
C ASP A 941 29.32 -27.20 46.11
N GLY A 942 30.46 -26.76 45.61
CA GLY A 942 30.52 -25.59 44.73
C GLY A 942 29.93 -24.26 45.21
N PHE A 943 30.43 -23.71 46.33
CA PHE A 943 30.59 -22.25 46.38
C PHE A 943 31.77 -21.92 45.47
N ILE A 944 31.52 -21.09 44.45
CA ILE A 944 32.56 -20.59 43.54
C ILE A 944 33.74 -20.12 44.39
N ASP A 945 34.90 -20.75 44.18
CA ASP A 945 36.16 -20.30 44.76
C ASP A 945 36.38 -18.87 44.30
N MET A 946 36.21 -17.92 45.22
CA MET A 946 36.21 -16.51 44.90
C MET A 946 37.57 -16.07 44.36
N GLU A 947 38.64 -16.80 44.69
CA GLU A 947 39.97 -16.61 44.12
C GLU A 947 40.00 -17.06 42.65
N PHE A 948 39.41 -18.22 42.32
CA PHE A 948 39.25 -18.68 40.95
C PHE A 948 38.33 -17.76 40.12
N PHE A 949 37.28 -17.19 40.73
CA PHE A 949 36.44 -16.18 40.07
C PHE A 949 37.21 -14.91 39.75
N TYR A 950 37.99 -14.36 40.69
CA TYR A 950 38.78 -13.16 40.40
C TYR A 950 39.87 -13.41 39.37
N ILE A 951 40.50 -14.59 39.38
CA ILE A 951 41.50 -14.97 38.38
C ILE A 951 40.84 -15.14 37.01
N SER A 952 39.74 -15.89 36.91
CA SER A 952 39.03 -16.09 35.64
C SER A 952 38.42 -14.80 35.09
N PHE A 953 37.85 -13.96 35.94
CA PHE A 953 37.35 -12.63 35.57
C PHE A 953 38.49 -11.72 35.10
N GLY A 954 39.62 -11.71 35.81
CA GLY A 954 40.82 -10.97 35.42
C GLY A 954 41.35 -11.44 34.06
N VAL A 955 41.48 -12.74 33.84
CA VAL A 955 41.93 -13.31 32.56
C VAL A 955 40.97 -12.94 31.43
N CYS A 956 39.66 -13.12 31.62
CA CYS A 956 38.66 -12.73 30.62
C CYS A 956 38.71 -11.24 30.30
N TYR A 957 38.80 -10.38 31.31
CA TYR A 957 38.93 -8.93 31.12
C TYR A 957 40.19 -8.58 30.30
N THR A 958 41.31 -9.21 30.63
CA THR A 958 42.58 -8.98 29.93
C THR A 958 42.50 -9.45 28.47
N VAL A 959 41.89 -10.61 28.21
CA VAL A 959 41.68 -11.15 26.86
C VAL A 959 40.76 -10.25 26.03
N VAL A 960 39.66 -9.75 26.61
CA VAL A 960 38.74 -8.84 25.92
C VAL A 960 39.44 -7.54 25.55
N VAL A 961 40.18 -6.94 26.48
CA VAL A 961 40.94 -5.70 26.22
C VAL A 961 42.01 -5.92 25.13
N MET A 962 42.75 -7.03 25.20
CA MET A 962 43.75 -7.38 24.18
C MET A 962 43.11 -7.66 22.82
N THR A 963 41.94 -8.29 22.78
CA THR A 963 41.20 -8.56 21.54
C THR A 963 40.69 -7.28 20.91
N ILE A 964 40.13 -6.36 21.70
CA ILE A 964 39.71 -5.04 21.23
C ILE A 964 40.93 -4.28 20.69
N ALA A 965 42.05 -4.25 21.43
CA ALA A 965 43.27 -3.62 20.97
C ALA A 965 43.79 -4.22 19.66
N ALA A 966 43.77 -5.56 19.52
CA ALA A 966 44.16 -6.25 18.29
C ALA A 966 43.22 -5.93 17.12
N VAL A 967 41.91 -5.91 17.33
CA VAL A 967 40.90 -5.55 16.31
C VAL A 967 41.10 -4.10 15.85
N LEU A 968 41.36 -3.17 16.77
CA LEU A 968 41.66 -1.77 16.46
C LEU A 968 43.04 -1.61 15.77
N TYR A 969 44.00 -2.50 16.03
CA TYR A 969 45.31 -2.46 15.37
C TYR A 969 45.24 -3.01 13.94
N ILE A 970 44.58 -4.15 13.75
CA ILE A 970 44.51 -4.90 12.50
C ILE A 970 43.53 -4.25 11.51
N ASN A 971 42.40 -3.73 11.99
CA ASN A 971 41.35 -3.21 11.11
C ASN A 971 41.26 -1.66 11.17
N PRO A 972 41.72 -0.95 10.11
CA PRO A 972 41.72 0.51 10.07
C PRO A 972 40.33 1.15 10.17
N TYR A 973 39.28 0.42 9.77
CA TYR A 973 37.90 0.89 9.83
C TYR A 973 37.43 1.02 11.29
N TRP A 974 37.60 -0.03 12.08
CA TRP A 974 37.20 -0.04 13.50
C TRP A 974 38.03 0.94 14.32
N ARG A 975 39.32 1.12 13.98
CA ARG A 975 40.16 2.16 14.58
C ARG A 975 39.60 3.56 14.39
N ARG A 976 39.17 3.91 13.16
CA ARG A 976 38.57 5.23 12.88
C ARG A 976 37.24 5.40 13.60
N ARG A 977 36.38 4.37 13.58
CA ARG A 977 35.08 4.43 14.26
C ARG A 977 35.23 4.61 15.78
N TRP A 978 36.19 3.92 16.39
CA TRP A 978 36.48 4.07 17.82
C TRP A 978 37.03 5.45 18.17
N LEU A 979 37.92 6.01 17.34
CA LEU A 979 38.41 7.38 17.54
C LEU A 979 37.28 8.42 17.41
N TYR A 980 36.37 8.26 16.45
CA TYR A 980 35.20 9.14 16.35
C TYR A 980 34.25 9.02 17.54
N PHE A 981 34.06 7.82 18.08
CA PHE A 981 33.25 7.63 19.29
C PHE A 981 33.89 8.29 20.52
N ILE A 982 35.22 8.17 20.67
CA ILE A 982 35.96 8.87 21.73
C ILE A 982 35.85 10.39 21.55
N GLU A 983 35.96 10.89 20.32
CA GLU A 983 35.84 12.31 19.98
C GLU A 983 34.43 12.84 20.31
N ASP A 984 33.38 12.10 19.95
CA ASP A 984 31.98 12.41 20.27
C ASP A 984 31.70 12.38 21.79
N CYS A 985 32.31 11.44 22.51
CA CYS A 985 32.25 11.39 23.98
C CYS A 985 33.01 12.56 24.63
N ILE A 986 34.17 12.96 24.09
CA ILE A 986 34.92 14.14 24.55
C ILE A 986 34.12 15.41 24.30
N ASP A 987 33.51 15.55 23.11
CA ASP A 987 32.66 16.69 22.77
C ASP A 987 31.42 16.74 23.66
N THR A 988 30.76 15.60 23.88
CA THR A 988 29.60 15.51 24.78
C THR A 988 29.98 15.86 26.22
N CYS A 989 31.12 15.37 26.72
CA CYS A 989 31.63 15.75 28.04
C CYS A 989 32.04 17.23 28.11
N TYR A 990 32.66 17.78 27.07
CA TYR A 990 33.04 19.19 26.97
C TYR A 990 31.78 20.08 26.99
N TYR A 991 30.76 19.75 26.21
CA TYR A 991 29.47 20.45 26.22
C TYR A 991 28.75 20.32 27.56
N PHE A 992 28.79 19.15 28.21
CA PHE A 992 28.24 18.94 29.55
C PHE A 992 28.95 19.81 30.61
N VAL A 993 30.28 19.91 30.56
CA VAL A 993 31.08 20.75 31.47
C VAL A 993 30.85 22.24 31.20
N VAL A 994 30.85 22.66 29.93
CA VAL A 994 30.60 24.07 29.54
C VAL A 994 29.16 24.50 29.87
N ALA A 995 28.16 23.62 29.71
CA ALA A 995 26.78 23.86 30.10
C ALA A 995 26.61 23.90 31.63
N SER A 996 27.38 23.09 32.36
CA SER A 996 27.35 23.06 33.83
C SER A 996 28.05 24.28 34.46
N PHE A 997 29.13 24.79 33.87
CA PHE A 997 29.83 25.98 34.37
C PHE A 997 29.12 27.31 34.05
N ARG A 998 28.22 27.36 33.05
CA ARG A 998 27.35 28.53 32.81
C ARG A 998 26.24 28.71 33.85
N LYS A 999 26.07 27.77 34.80
CA LYS A 999 25.05 27.82 35.86
C LYS A 999 25.57 28.34 37.22
N PHE A 1000 26.81 28.82 37.32
CA PHE A 1000 27.28 29.54 38.52
C PHE A 1000 27.26 31.06 38.28
N PRO A 1001 26.41 31.84 39.00
CA PRO A 1001 26.48 33.30 39.00
C PRO A 1001 27.70 33.76 39.80
N GLN A 1002 28.35 34.83 39.31
CA GLN A 1002 29.39 35.58 40.00
C GLN A 1002 28.90 36.05 41.39
N LEU A 1003 29.75 35.83 42.39
CA LEU A 1003 29.92 36.75 43.53
C LEU A 1003 30.82 37.90 43.06
#